data_AF-A0A059LRC2-F1
#
_entry.id   AF-A0A059LRC2-F1
#
_cell.length_a   1.000
_cell.length_b   1.000
_cell.length_c   1.000
_cell.angle_alpha   90.00
_cell.angle_beta   90.00
_cell.angle_gamma   90.00
#
_symmetry.space_group_name_H-M   'P 1'
#
loop_
_entity.id
_entity.type
_entity.pdbx_description
1 polymer ?
#
loop_
_entity_poly.entity_id
_entity_poly.type
_entity_poly.pdbx_seq_one_letter_code
_entity_poly.pdbx_strand_id
1 'polypeptide(L)'
;MTEDHGKGVNAHEEHSGNRRSLPSSDRDLWRQPTVPIKLCLSIVVAGASGDLAKKKTYPALFFLFQHGFLCEHVEIIGYARSKLTDAELRDHLRPFIKDKDTTRVNAFLELCTYVSGPYDGDRGWSALAKCLREREAGYESVPVGRLFYLALPPSVYPDACLGIRQNCDNLERAAPGSWARVVVEKPFGKDLDSSEDLAERLGKLFSEDRLYRIDHYLGKEMTQNMFVLRFANMFLSPCWNRSCIANVQITCKEDFGTEGRGGYFDEYGIIRDVMQNHLCQLLAYVAMEKPVSVHPDDIRDQKVQVLRCIRPVSPSNAVLGQYTASPKGEGYLDDKTVPAGSRTPTFASMALYIDNDRWAGVPFLLRAGKALGERKTEIRVQLKATPHFVFGGDPETSRNEVVVRLQPDEAIYLKLIVKKPGLETEPSISELDLDYRSRYPDVVIPDAYPKLILDAIRGDQQHFVRRDELRAAWAIFTPLLHAIDRGEVPVHTYAYGSRGPVEADDLRDRVGWVKNLKYDWKPARSHMMGQFRVLNLFKPFQKVIPDVQSPEGRRIPFRDRLGYTLVCLAIFLVCSQLPLYGVKTTAGSDPFYWARVIMASSRGTVMELGIGPTITAGLVTQLLSGSKIIDVDYSVKGDRELVYVCHVLKTAEAVLGLIITIGQAVVYVYTGMYGEPSEIGFFNCFLIVAQLFVAGVLVLLLDNMLNNGWGLGSAISLFIATNICESIVWKAFSPYTLNAGRGPEFEGALIALFHFALTRSDKTRAFKDAFYRAGLPNVLQLLATAAVFALVVYFQGFHVDLPLRSKRARGMASSFPIKLFYTSNMPIMLQSALVSNLFFVSQLLYRRYGGSFLVRMLGVWAADGAGGHSAPVGGLVYYLSPPRSLIEAAASPLHTLFYVAFMLGACALFSITWIEVSGQSASDVAKNLREQQYFLQGHRDTTSSLRKELNRYIPTAAAFGGMCIGALTIVADFLGAIGSGTGILLAVTIIYNYWEMYEKERAQGGGHLF
;
A
#
# COMPACT_ATOMS: atom_id res chain seq x y z
N MET A 1 -53.02 -22.37 -44.83
CA MET A 1 -52.33 -23.58 -44.36
C MET A 1 -50.85 -23.24 -44.24
N THR A 2 -50.30 -23.55 -43.05
CA THR A 2 -48.88 -23.66 -42.65
C THR A 2 -47.99 -22.40 -42.57
N GLU A 3 -47.98 -21.84 -41.35
CA GLU A 3 -46.88 -21.35 -40.48
C GLU A 3 -45.46 -21.17 -41.02
N ASP A 4 -44.83 -20.03 -40.68
CA ASP A 4 -43.61 -20.00 -39.84
C ASP A 4 -43.44 -18.63 -39.12
N HIS A 5 -42.72 -18.65 -37.99
CA HIS A 5 -42.97 -17.94 -36.74
C HIS A 5 -42.49 -16.48 -36.58
N GLY A 6 -43.31 -15.69 -35.90
CA GLY A 6 -42.89 -14.50 -35.14
C GLY A 6 -42.50 -14.83 -33.69
N LYS A 7 -41.56 -14.06 -33.12
CA LYS A 7 -41.36 -13.94 -31.68
C LYS A 7 -41.46 -12.48 -31.26
N GLY A 8 -42.58 -12.18 -30.60
CA GLY A 8 -42.81 -10.95 -29.86
C GLY A 8 -41.98 -10.87 -28.58
N VAL A 9 -41.62 -9.65 -28.23
CA VAL A 9 -40.99 -9.27 -26.97
C VAL A 9 -42.10 -9.13 -25.93
N ASN A 10 -42.04 -9.97 -24.89
CA ASN A 10 -43.00 -9.94 -23.79
C ASN A 10 -42.79 -8.72 -22.89
N ALA A 11 -43.89 -7.99 -22.72
CA ALA A 11 -44.13 -7.04 -21.66
C ALA A 11 -44.24 -7.77 -20.30
N HIS A 12 -43.55 -7.24 -19.30
CA HIS A 12 -43.96 -7.33 -17.91
C HIS A 12 -43.97 -5.90 -17.36
N GLU A 13 -45.08 -5.21 -17.59
CA GLU A 13 -45.47 -4.02 -16.83
C GLU A 13 -46.19 -4.49 -15.57
N GLU A 14 -45.56 -4.28 -14.41
CA GLU A 14 -46.25 -4.29 -13.12
C GLU A 14 -47.12 -3.03 -13.02
N HIS A 15 -48.43 -3.27 -12.87
CA HIS A 15 -49.41 -2.29 -12.48
C HIS A 15 -49.08 -1.69 -11.11
N SER A 16 -48.66 -0.43 -11.09
CA SER A 16 -49.00 0.49 -9.99
C SER A 16 -49.60 1.76 -10.61
N GLY A 17 -50.85 2.03 -10.23
CA GLY A 17 -51.60 3.18 -10.70
C GLY A 17 -50.92 4.47 -10.25
N ASN A 18 -50.28 5.15 -11.19
CA ASN A 18 -50.04 6.57 -11.08
C ASN A 18 -50.34 7.17 -12.45
N ARG A 19 -51.35 8.05 -12.52
CA ARG A 19 -51.59 8.90 -13.68
C ARG A 19 -50.28 9.63 -13.98
N ARG A 20 -49.50 9.16 -14.96
CA ARG A 20 -48.39 9.95 -15.47
C ARG A 20 -49.02 11.16 -16.15
N SER A 21 -49.00 12.29 -15.45
CA SER A 21 -49.24 13.60 -16.05
C SER A 21 -48.41 13.70 -17.33
N LEU A 22 -49.03 14.13 -18.42
CA LEU A 22 -48.28 14.51 -19.61
C LEU A 22 -47.18 15.50 -19.18
N PRO A 23 -45.94 15.36 -19.69
CA PRO A 23 -44.87 16.29 -19.38
C PRO A 23 -45.29 17.71 -19.78
N SER A 24 -45.04 18.68 -18.91
CA SER A 24 -45.34 20.09 -19.15
C SER A 24 -44.29 20.76 -20.03
N SER A 25 -43.08 20.19 -20.10
CA SER A 25 -41.98 20.63 -20.96
C SER A 25 -41.06 19.47 -21.34
N ASP A 26 -40.21 19.67 -22.36
CA ASP A 26 -39.18 18.70 -22.75
C ASP A 26 -38.18 18.42 -21.62
N ARG A 27 -38.00 19.36 -20.67
CA ARG A 27 -37.13 19.17 -19.50
C ARG A 27 -37.65 18.09 -18.55
N ASP A 28 -38.95 17.88 -18.49
CA ASP A 28 -39.59 16.87 -17.61
C ASP A 28 -39.28 15.44 -18.08
N LEU A 29 -38.93 15.28 -19.36
CA LEU A 29 -38.53 14.00 -19.96
C LEU A 29 -37.03 13.72 -19.80
N TRP A 30 -36.26 14.69 -19.33
CA TRP A 30 -34.82 14.54 -19.21
C TRP A 30 -34.44 13.50 -18.18
N ARG A 31 -33.45 12.69 -18.54
CA ARG A 31 -32.78 11.74 -17.66
C ARG A 31 -31.29 11.91 -17.82
N GLN A 32 -30.54 11.56 -16.78
CA GLN A 32 -29.09 11.63 -16.83
C GLN A 32 -28.58 10.83 -18.03
N PRO A 33 -27.89 11.48 -18.99
CA PRO A 33 -27.46 10.80 -20.20
C PRO A 33 -26.38 9.77 -19.90
N THR A 34 -26.47 8.62 -20.57
CA THR A 34 -25.44 7.57 -20.54
C THR A 34 -24.62 7.64 -21.82
N VAL A 35 -23.37 7.17 -21.78
CA VAL A 35 -22.57 7.05 -23.00
C VAL A 35 -23.22 5.94 -23.86
N PRO A 36 -23.66 6.21 -25.09
CA PRO A 36 -24.29 5.18 -25.91
C PRO A 36 -23.32 4.02 -26.17
N ILE A 37 -23.81 2.78 -26.04
CA ILE A 37 -22.99 1.57 -26.23
C ILE A 37 -22.43 1.50 -27.66
N LYS A 38 -23.23 1.93 -28.64
CA LYS A 38 -22.85 2.01 -30.06
C LYS A 38 -22.62 3.49 -30.44
N LEU A 39 -21.43 4.01 -30.11
CA LEU A 39 -20.98 5.36 -30.47
C LEU A 39 -19.54 5.26 -31.00
N CYS A 40 -19.27 5.88 -32.14
CA CYS A 40 -17.91 6.17 -32.58
C CYS A 40 -17.49 7.53 -31.99
N LEU A 41 -16.57 7.54 -31.03
CA LEU A 41 -16.16 8.75 -30.32
C LEU A 41 -14.77 9.21 -30.74
N SER A 42 -14.69 10.39 -31.32
CA SER A 42 -13.43 11.07 -31.63
C SER A 42 -13.19 12.20 -30.62
N ILE A 43 -12.15 12.10 -29.81
CA ILE A 43 -11.74 13.13 -28.85
C ILE A 43 -10.52 13.86 -29.40
N VAL A 44 -10.70 15.11 -29.78
CA VAL A 44 -9.62 15.97 -30.27
C VAL A 44 -9.10 16.84 -29.13
N VAL A 45 -7.82 16.70 -28.79
CA VAL A 45 -7.14 17.57 -27.80
C VAL A 45 -6.34 18.62 -28.56
N ALA A 46 -6.93 19.80 -28.77
CA ALA A 46 -6.23 20.93 -29.37
C ALA A 46 -5.31 21.58 -28.32
N GLY A 47 -4.05 21.79 -28.68
CA GLY A 47 -3.00 22.15 -27.71
C GLY A 47 -2.32 20.94 -27.06
N ALA A 48 -2.34 19.77 -27.72
CA ALA A 48 -1.83 18.51 -27.14
C ALA A 48 -0.36 18.54 -26.69
N SER A 49 0.48 19.41 -27.23
CA SER A 49 1.88 19.58 -26.78
C SER A 49 2.03 20.45 -25.53
N GLY A 50 0.93 21.04 -25.03
CA GLY A 50 0.91 21.96 -23.89
C GLY A 50 0.97 21.28 -22.52
N ASP A 51 1.27 22.07 -21.49
CA ASP A 51 1.40 21.61 -20.11
C ASP A 51 0.08 21.10 -19.51
N LEU A 52 -1.04 21.76 -19.82
CA LEU A 52 -2.37 21.33 -19.35
C LEU A 52 -2.74 19.96 -19.93
N ALA A 53 -2.51 19.76 -21.22
CA ALA A 53 -2.84 18.52 -21.90
C ALA A 53 -2.10 17.32 -21.28
N LYS A 54 -0.77 17.40 -21.15
CA LYS A 54 0.03 16.29 -20.63
C LYS A 54 -0.16 16.07 -19.12
N LYS A 55 -0.34 17.12 -18.31
CA LYS A 55 -0.46 17.00 -16.83
C LYS A 55 -1.88 16.72 -16.34
N LYS A 56 -2.93 17.08 -17.10
CA LYS A 56 -4.34 16.98 -16.67
C LYS A 56 -5.24 16.26 -17.67
N THR A 57 -5.30 16.70 -18.93
CA THR A 57 -6.28 16.18 -19.91
C THR A 57 -6.04 14.72 -20.29
N TYR A 58 -4.84 14.35 -20.73
CA TYR A 58 -4.52 12.95 -21.07
C TYR A 58 -4.58 12.00 -19.86
N PRO A 59 -4.04 12.38 -18.66
CA PRO A 59 -4.26 11.59 -17.45
C PRO A 59 -5.74 11.39 -17.10
N ALA A 60 -6.59 12.39 -17.33
CA ALA A 60 -8.03 12.27 -17.12
C ALA A 60 -8.70 11.32 -18.12
N LEU A 61 -8.32 11.38 -19.40
CA LEU A 61 -8.78 10.44 -20.43
C LEU A 61 -8.32 9.00 -20.11
N PHE A 62 -7.08 8.84 -19.64
CA PHE A 62 -6.58 7.54 -19.19
C PHE A 62 -7.37 7.01 -17.99
N PHE A 63 -7.73 7.87 -17.03
CA PHE A 63 -8.58 7.47 -15.91
C PHE A 63 -9.94 6.93 -16.40
N LEU A 64 -10.57 7.60 -17.37
CA LEU A 64 -11.83 7.15 -17.97
C LEU A 64 -11.67 5.82 -18.73
N PHE A 65 -10.59 5.68 -19.50
CA PHE A 65 -10.24 4.45 -20.21
C PHE A 65 -10.04 3.28 -19.24
N GLN A 66 -9.25 3.48 -18.19
CA GLN A 66 -8.92 2.48 -17.19
C GLN A 66 -10.15 1.90 -16.49
N HIS A 67 -11.18 2.73 -16.28
CA HIS A 67 -12.40 2.35 -15.56
C HIS A 67 -13.57 1.98 -16.50
N GLY A 68 -13.33 1.91 -17.82
CA GLY A 68 -14.35 1.52 -18.80
C GLY A 68 -15.48 2.53 -18.99
N PHE A 69 -15.20 3.83 -18.79
CA PHE A 69 -16.18 4.92 -19.01
C PHE A 69 -16.17 5.48 -20.44
N LEU A 70 -15.21 5.06 -21.28
CA LEU A 70 -15.19 5.38 -22.71
C LEU A 70 -15.95 4.30 -23.49
N CYS A 71 -16.48 4.65 -24.67
CA CYS A 71 -17.15 3.70 -25.56
C CYS A 71 -16.16 2.71 -26.20
N GLU A 72 -16.70 1.63 -26.79
CA GLU A 72 -15.91 0.56 -27.42
C GLU A 72 -15.02 1.08 -28.57
N HIS A 73 -15.52 2.04 -29.35
CA HIS A 73 -14.78 2.69 -30.42
C HIS A 73 -14.46 4.13 -30.04
N VAL A 74 -13.24 4.36 -29.54
CA VAL A 74 -12.75 5.69 -29.17
C VAL A 74 -11.39 5.97 -29.79
N GLU A 75 -11.25 7.15 -30.37
CA GLU A 75 -10.04 7.66 -30.98
C GLU A 75 -9.63 8.97 -30.30
N ILE A 76 -8.35 9.10 -29.92
CA ILE A 76 -7.84 10.29 -29.25
C ILE A 76 -6.80 10.96 -30.15
N ILE A 77 -7.13 12.15 -30.64
CA ILE A 77 -6.32 12.88 -31.63
C ILE A 77 -5.78 14.15 -30.99
N GLY A 78 -4.47 14.21 -30.78
CA GLY A 78 -3.77 15.44 -30.42
C GLY A 78 -3.62 16.36 -31.63
N TYR A 79 -3.88 17.66 -31.43
CA TYR A 79 -3.73 18.68 -32.47
C TYR A 79 -2.90 19.84 -31.96
N ALA A 80 -1.78 20.17 -32.62
CA ALA A 80 -0.98 21.35 -32.26
C ALA A 80 -0.01 21.78 -33.39
N ARG A 81 0.59 22.97 -33.23
CA ARG A 81 1.57 23.54 -34.18
C ARG A 81 2.90 22.79 -34.22
N SER A 82 3.27 22.13 -33.13
CA SER A 82 4.51 21.35 -33.05
C SER A 82 4.50 20.24 -34.10
N LYS A 83 5.64 19.98 -34.73
CA LYS A 83 5.77 18.84 -35.66
C LYS A 83 6.21 17.63 -34.84
N LEU A 84 5.22 16.90 -34.30
CA LEU A 84 5.44 15.64 -33.60
C LEU A 84 4.87 14.49 -34.43
N THR A 85 5.48 13.34 -34.31
CA THR A 85 4.94 12.05 -34.74
C THR A 85 4.07 11.43 -33.64
N ASP A 86 3.27 10.43 -33.98
CA ASP A 86 2.47 9.68 -32.99
C ASP A 86 3.36 9.06 -31.90
N ALA A 87 4.54 8.53 -32.28
CA ALA A 87 5.50 7.95 -31.34
C ALA A 87 6.05 8.99 -30.35
N GLU A 88 6.48 10.15 -30.86
CA GLU A 88 6.99 11.25 -30.01
C GLU A 88 5.91 11.80 -29.08
N LEU A 89 4.66 11.90 -29.52
CA LEU A 89 3.54 12.26 -28.65
C LEU A 89 3.41 11.24 -27.51
N ARG A 90 3.38 9.94 -27.83
CA ARG A 90 3.22 8.87 -26.83
C ARG A 90 4.35 8.89 -25.80
N ASP A 91 5.58 9.10 -26.23
CA ASP A 91 6.74 9.22 -25.34
C ASP A 91 6.67 10.47 -24.45
N HIS A 92 6.16 11.60 -24.98
CA HIS A 92 5.90 12.80 -24.18
C HIS A 92 4.79 12.60 -23.13
N LEU A 93 3.79 11.77 -23.40
CA LEU A 93 2.66 11.52 -22.50
C LEU A 93 3.00 10.48 -21.42
N ARG A 94 3.80 9.46 -21.75
CA ARG A 94 4.12 8.31 -20.89
C ARG A 94 4.54 8.68 -19.45
N PRO A 95 5.37 9.71 -19.18
CA PRO A 95 5.76 10.09 -17.81
C PRO A 95 4.61 10.61 -16.95
N PHE A 96 3.54 11.10 -17.57
CA PHE A 96 2.40 11.69 -16.87
C PHE A 96 1.25 10.70 -16.65
N ILE A 97 1.25 9.58 -17.37
CA ILE A 97 0.28 8.49 -17.21
C ILE A 97 0.81 7.52 -16.15
N LYS A 98 0.30 7.62 -14.93
CA LYS A 98 0.75 6.83 -13.78
C LYS A 98 -0.13 5.60 -13.58
N ASP A 99 0.39 4.43 -13.95
CA ASP A 99 -0.23 3.13 -13.67
C ASP A 99 0.85 2.07 -13.43
N LYS A 100 0.52 1.03 -12.66
CA LYS A 100 1.38 -0.15 -12.46
C LYS A 100 1.33 -1.11 -13.64
N ASP A 101 0.22 -1.13 -14.40
CA ASP A 101 0.05 -2.01 -15.56
C ASP A 101 0.52 -1.32 -16.85
N THR A 102 1.76 -1.56 -17.25
CA THR A 102 2.35 -1.03 -18.48
C THR A 102 1.57 -1.46 -19.73
N THR A 103 0.91 -2.62 -19.71
CA THR A 103 0.11 -3.12 -20.84
C THR A 103 -1.08 -2.21 -21.10
N ARG A 104 -1.79 -1.84 -20.03
CA ARG A 104 -2.92 -0.92 -20.09
C ARG A 104 -2.50 0.48 -20.53
N VAL A 105 -1.35 0.96 -20.04
CA VAL A 105 -0.78 2.24 -20.49
C VAL A 105 -0.46 2.21 -21.97
N ASN A 106 0.18 1.15 -22.46
CA ASN A 106 0.48 1.01 -23.89
C ASN A 106 -0.79 0.94 -24.73
N ALA A 107 -1.79 0.17 -24.32
CA ALA A 107 -3.08 0.08 -25.01
C ALA A 107 -3.77 1.46 -25.12
N PHE A 108 -3.74 2.27 -24.06
CA PHE A 108 -4.26 3.64 -24.13
C PHE A 108 -3.43 4.55 -25.05
N LEU A 109 -2.10 4.46 -24.97
CA LEU A 109 -1.21 5.27 -25.80
C LEU A 109 -1.34 4.91 -27.29
N GLU A 110 -1.68 3.67 -27.63
CA GLU A 110 -1.97 3.24 -29.01
C GLU A 110 -3.20 3.96 -29.60
N LEU A 111 -4.21 4.28 -28.77
CA LEU A 111 -5.36 5.10 -29.16
C LEU A 111 -5.02 6.58 -29.37
N CYS A 112 -3.86 7.02 -28.87
CA CYS A 112 -3.41 8.41 -28.97
C CYS A 112 -2.60 8.61 -30.24
N THR A 113 -3.05 9.56 -31.07
CA THR A 113 -2.44 9.93 -32.35
C THR A 113 -2.35 11.44 -32.51
N TYR A 114 -1.68 11.92 -33.54
CA TYR A 114 -1.33 13.33 -33.65
C TYR A 114 -1.50 13.89 -35.06
N VAL A 115 -2.01 15.12 -35.13
CA VAL A 115 -2.08 15.93 -36.36
C VAL A 115 -1.41 17.27 -36.09
N SER A 116 -0.42 17.62 -36.91
CA SER A 116 0.26 18.91 -36.84
C SER A 116 -0.44 19.94 -37.72
N GLY A 117 -0.76 21.11 -37.18
CA GLY A 117 -1.40 22.18 -37.95
C GLY A 117 -1.50 23.52 -37.22
N PRO A 118 -1.65 24.64 -37.96
CA PRO A 118 -1.95 25.96 -37.39
C PRO A 118 -3.36 26.02 -36.79
N TYR A 119 -3.57 26.89 -35.81
CA TYR A 119 -4.92 27.08 -35.23
C TYR A 119 -5.76 28.08 -36.04
N ASP A 120 -5.12 28.90 -36.86
CA ASP A 120 -5.68 29.90 -37.76
C ASP A 120 -5.76 29.38 -39.20
N GLY A 121 -6.81 29.82 -39.91
CA GLY A 121 -7.07 29.48 -41.31
C GLY A 121 -7.43 28.01 -41.56
N ASP A 122 -7.81 27.69 -42.81
CA ASP A 122 -8.43 26.39 -43.11
C ASP A 122 -7.46 25.21 -43.22
N ARG A 123 -6.20 25.46 -43.59
CA ARG A 123 -5.26 24.39 -43.99
C ARG A 123 -5.08 23.31 -42.92
N GLY A 124 -4.91 23.71 -41.66
CA GLY A 124 -4.72 22.79 -40.55
C GLY A 124 -5.98 22.01 -40.20
N TRP A 125 -7.12 22.70 -40.13
CA TRP A 125 -8.41 22.11 -39.81
C TRP A 125 -8.93 21.18 -40.90
N SER A 126 -8.68 21.49 -42.18
CA SER A 126 -8.96 20.59 -43.31
C SER A 126 -8.18 19.27 -43.22
N ALA A 127 -6.92 19.31 -42.77
CA ALA A 127 -6.11 18.10 -42.57
C ALA A 127 -6.65 17.27 -41.40
N LEU A 128 -7.05 17.91 -40.29
CA LEU A 128 -7.71 17.24 -39.17
C LEU A 128 -9.05 16.61 -39.60
N ALA A 129 -9.87 17.33 -40.37
CA ALA A 129 -11.15 16.83 -40.88
C ALA A 129 -10.98 15.61 -41.80
N LYS A 130 -9.90 15.57 -42.60
CA LYS A 130 -9.53 14.38 -43.37
C LYS A 130 -9.19 13.20 -42.45
N CYS A 131 -8.34 13.41 -41.45
CA CYS A 131 -7.97 12.39 -40.47
C CYS A 131 -9.19 11.83 -39.71
N LEU A 132 -10.10 12.71 -39.25
CA LEU A 132 -11.36 12.30 -38.60
C LEU A 132 -12.20 11.39 -39.50
N ARG A 133 -12.42 11.78 -40.76
CA ARG A 133 -13.19 10.96 -41.71
C ARG A 133 -12.55 9.61 -42.00
N GLU A 134 -11.23 9.55 -42.11
CA GLU A 134 -10.51 8.30 -42.34
C GLU A 134 -10.62 7.33 -41.15
N ARG A 135 -10.61 7.85 -39.92
CA ARG A 135 -10.74 7.04 -38.69
C ARG A 135 -12.18 6.62 -38.39
N GLU A 136 -13.13 7.46 -38.76
CA GLU A 136 -14.56 7.18 -38.62
C GLU A 136 -15.08 6.30 -39.78
N ALA A 137 -14.26 6.03 -40.81
CA ALA A 137 -14.62 5.19 -41.94
C ALA A 137 -14.97 3.76 -41.48
N GLY A 138 -16.11 3.24 -41.97
CA GLY A 138 -16.64 1.93 -41.55
C GLY A 138 -17.65 1.98 -40.40
N TYR A 139 -17.83 3.14 -39.76
CA TYR A 139 -18.83 3.35 -38.70
C TYR A 139 -20.03 4.20 -39.14
N GLU A 140 -20.31 4.26 -40.44
CA GLU A 140 -21.36 5.12 -41.02
C GLU A 140 -22.77 4.80 -40.50
N SER A 141 -23.01 3.56 -40.07
CA SER A 141 -24.29 3.11 -39.52
C SER A 141 -24.47 3.40 -38.03
N VAL A 142 -23.47 3.96 -37.33
CA VAL A 142 -23.55 4.31 -35.90
C VAL A 142 -23.39 5.81 -35.68
N PRO A 143 -23.98 6.39 -34.61
CA PRO A 143 -23.77 7.78 -34.25
C PRO A 143 -22.29 8.11 -34.05
N VAL A 144 -21.89 9.30 -34.48
CA VAL A 144 -20.53 9.84 -34.31
C VAL A 144 -20.54 10.99 -33.32
N GLY A 145 -19.73 10.88 -32.26
CA GLY A 145 -19.49 11.93 -31.29
C GLY A 145 -18.11 12.55 -31.47
N ARG A 146 -18.03 13.85 -31.74
CA ARG A 146 -16.75 14.58 -31.82
C ARG A 146 -16.62 15.54 -30.64
N LEU A 147 -15.68 15.29 -29.73
CA LEU A 147 -15.39 16.16 -28.60
C LEU A 147 -14.09 16.93 -28.84
N PHE A 148 -14.18 18.26 -28.99
CA PHE A 148 -13.03 19.13 -29.15
C PHE A 148 -12.66 19.77 -27.81
N TYR A 149 -11.57 19.31 -27.19
CA TYR A 149 -11.02 19.88 -25.98
C TYR A 149 -9.97 20.93 -26.33
N LEU A 150 -10.27 22.21 -26.07
CA LEU A 150 -9.38 23.33 -26.36
C LEU A 150 -8.47 23.60 -25.16
N ALA A 151 -7.34 22.89 -25.08
CA ALA A 151 -6.24 23.19 -24.16
C ALA A 151 -5.35 24.31 -24.73
N LEU A 152 -5.98 25.42 -25.13
CA LEU A 152 -5.37 26.54 -25.84
C LEU A 152 -5.49 27.85 -25.04
N PRO A 153 -4.65 28.86 -25.32
CA PRO A 153 -4.87 30.21 -24.80
C PRO A 153 -6.21 30.79 -25.30
N PRO A 154 -6.91 31.60 -24.50
CA PRO A 154 -8.24 32.12 -24.86
C PRO A 154 -8.28 32.98 -26.13
N SER A 155 -7.18 33.66 -26.46
CA SER A 155 -7.05 34.45 -27.69
C SER A 155 -7.21 33.62 -28.96
N VAL A 156 -6.97 32.31 -28.89
CA VAL A 156 -7.03 31.38 -30.01
C VAL A 156 -8.41 30.72 -30.13
N TYR A 157 -9.27 30.81 -29.11
CA TYR A 157 -10.57 30.13 -29.12
C TYR A 157 -11.47 30.52 -30.30
N PRO A 158 -11.62 31.81 -30.68
CA PRO A 158 -12.47 32.18 -31.81
C PRO A 158 -12.02 31.54 -33.13
N ASP A 159 -10.72 31.61 -33.45
CA ASP A 159 -10.16 31.05 -34.68
C ASP A 159 -10.24 29.52 -34.71
N ALA A 160 -9.94 28.87 -33.59
CA ALA A 160 -10.04 27.42 -33.48
C ALA A 160 -11.50 26.95 -33.64
N CYS A 161 -12.45 27.62 -32.97
CA CYS A 161 -13.87 27.31 -33.10
C CYS A 161 -14.39 27.55 -34.52
N LEU A 162 -13.92 28.59 -35.20
CA LEU A 162 -14.27 28.88 -36.59
C LEU A 162 -13.79 27.74 -37.51
N GLY A 163 -12.52 27.34 -37.35
CA GLY A 163 -11.94 26.23 -38.10
C GLY A 163 -12.67 24.90 -37.87
N ILE A 164 -13.01 24.58 -36.62
CA ILE A 164 -13.82 23.40 -36.27
C ILE A 164 -15.19 23.48 -36.95
N ARG A 165 -15.88 24.61 -36.86
CA ARG A 165 -17.24 24.78 -37.41
C ARG A 165 -17.26 24.63 -38.93
N GLN A 166 -16.25 25.16 -39.63
CA GLN A 166 -16.15 25.14 -41.09
C GLN A 166 -15.71 23.78 -41.64
N ASN A 167 -14.78 23.09 -40.96
CA ASN A 167 -14.11 21.91 -41.50
C ASN A 167 -14.51 20.59 -40.81
N CYS A 168 -14.74 20.61 -39.49
CA CYS A 168 -14.84 19.41 -38.65
C CYS A 168 -16.25 19.17 -38.06
N ASP A 169 -17.20 20.08 -38.26
CA ASP A 169 -18.59 19.98 -37.76
C ASP A 169 -19.60 19.55 -38.85
N ASN A 170 -19.12 18.88 -39.90
CA ASN A 170 -19.92 18.41 -41.02
C ASN A 170 -20.67 17.10 -40.74
N LEU A 171 -21.36 17.03 -39.59
CA LEU A 171 -22.07 15.82 -39.12
C LEU A 171 -23.52 15.72 -39.61
N GLU A 172 -24.00 16.63 -40.45
CA GLU A 172 -25.37 16.64 -40.99
C GLU A 172 -25.72 15.39 -41.81
N ARG A 173 -24.70 14.71 -42.36
CA ARG A 173 -24.86 13.45 -43.12
C ARG A 173 -24.62 12.19 -42.28
N ALA A 174 -24.30 12.34 -40.99
CA ALA A 174 -24.02 11.22 -40.10
C ALA A 174 -25.31 10.60 -39.54
N ALA A 175 -25.19 9.43 -38.91
CA ALA A 175 -26.34 8.74 -38.32
C ALA A 175 -27.07 9.62 -37.26
N PRO A 176 -28.39 9.48 -37.11
CA PRO A 176 -29.16 10.22 -36.10
C PRO A 176 -28.57 10.05 -34.70
N GLY A 177 -28.43 11.16 -33.97
CA GLY A 177 -27.79 11.19 -32.65
C GLY A 177 -26.30 11.52 -32.68
N SER A 178 -25.72 11.81 -33.85
CA SER A 178 -24.36 12.35 -33.97
C SER A 178 -24.26 13.78 -33.44
N TRP A 179 -23.12 14.14 -32.85
CA TRP A 179 -22.92 15.45 -32.23
C TRP A 179 -21.45 15.88 -32.29
N ALA A 180 -21.23 17.19 -32.28
CA ALA A 180 -19.92 17.78 -32.03
C ALA A 180 -20.02 18.80 -30.89
N ARG A 181 -19.11 18.72 -29.91
CA ARG A 181 -19.12 19.56 -28.71
C ARG A 181 -17.73 20.15 -28.49
N VAL A 182 -17.69 21.37 -27.98
CA VAL A 182 -16.44 22.10 -27.73
C VAL A 182 -16.30 22.40 -26.24
N VAL A 183 -15.18 22.01 -25.68
CA VAL A 183 -14.80 22.25 -24.29
C VAL A 183 -13.76 23.35 -24.26
N VAL A 184 -14.01 24.40 -23.49
CA VAL A 184 -13.14 25.57 -23.35
C VAL A 184 -12.75 25.79 -21.89
N GLU A 185 -11.50 26.19 -21.68
CA GLU A 185 -10.91 26.43 -20.37
C GLU A 185 -10.89 27.91 -19.99
N LYS A 186 -10.85 28.19 -18.68
CA LYS A 186 -10.61 29.54 -18.18
C LYS A 186 -9.23 30.06 -18.60
N PRO A 187 -9.01 31.38 -18.76
CA PRO A 187 -9.93 32.47 -18.43
C PRO A 187 -10.94 32.82 -19.54
N PHE A 188 -12.15 33.20 -19.13
CA PHE A 188 -13.23 33.63 -20.02
C PHE A 188 -13.36 35.16 -19.98
N GLY A 189 -12.39 35.85 -20.58
CA GLY A 189 -12.24 37.31 -20.46
C GLY A 189 -11.45 37.74 -19.23
N LYS A 190 -11.22 39.05 -19.10
CA LYS A 190 -10.57 39.72 -17.95
C LYS A 190 -11.53 40.62 -17.16
N ASP A 191 -12.68 40.92 -17.75
CA ASP A 191 -13.75 41.77 -17.24
C ASP A 191 -15.07 41.43 -17.96
N LEU A 192 -16.14 42.14 -17.64
CA LEU A 192 -17.45 41.95 -18.27
C LEU A 192 -17.42 42.12 -19.80
N ASP A 193 -16.76 43.17 -20.30
CA ASP A 193 -16.80 43.53 -21.72
C ASP A 193 -16.01 42.53 -22.58
N SER A 194 -14.79 42.18 -22.16
CA SER A 194 -13.97 41.17 -22.83
C SER A 194 -14.56 39.76 -22.76
N SER A 195 -15.28 39.44 -21.68
CA SER A 195 -16.01 38.18 -21.54
C SER A 195 -17.20 38.10 -22.49
N GLU A 196 -17.96 39.19 -22.64
CA GLU A 196 -19.08 39.27 -23.58
C GLU A 196 -18.61 39.22 -25.03
N ASP A 197 -17.52 39.90 -25.41
CA ASP A 197 -16.95 39.80 -26.76
C ASP A 197 -16.56 38.34 -27.09
N LEU A 198 -15.88 37.66 -26.17
CA LEU A 198 -15.54 36.25 -26.34
C LEU A 198 -16.81 35.37 -26.43
N ALA A 199 -17.79 35.59 -25.56
CA ALA A 199 -19.03 34.83 -25.55
C ALA A 199 -19.85 35.05 -26.83
N GLU A 200 -19.89 36.27 -27.38
CA GLU A 200 -20.58 36.59 -28.63
C GLU A 200 -19.91 35.92 -29.81
N ARG A 201 -18.57 35.97 -29.91
CA ARG A 201 -17.80 35.31 -30.98
C ARG A 201 -18.02 33.80 -30.98
N LEU A 202 -17.99 33.17 -29.82
CA LEU A 202 -18.24 31.74 -29.68
C LEU A 202 -19.72 31.37 -29.95
N GLY A 203 -20.65 32.19 -29.47
CA GLY A 203 -22.09 31.98 -29.64
C GLY A 203 -22.58 32.12 -31.09
N LYS A 204 -21.84 32.84 -31.95
CA LYS A 204 -22.08 32.88 -33.40
C LYS A 204 -21.73 31.56 -34.10
N LEU A 205 -20.86 30.74 -33.50
CA LEU A 205 -20.33 29.51 -34.11
C LEU A 205 -21.01 28.26 -33.56
N PHE A 206 -21.25 28.21 -32.25
CA PHE A 206 -21.84 27.07 -31.57
C PHE A 206 -22.98 27.54 -30.65
N SER A 207 -24.05 26.75 -30.63
CA SER A 207 -25.14 26.89 -29.67
C SER A 207 -24.69 26.54 -28.25
N GLU A 208 -25.43 27.04 -27.25
CA GLU A 208 -25.02 26.93 -25.85
C GLU A 208 -24.98 25.47 -25.34
N ASP A 209 -25.80 24.57 -25.88
CA ASP A 209 -25.83 23.13 -25.59
C ASP A 209 -24.59 22.37 -26.10
N ARG A 210 -23.83 23.00 -27.01
CA ARG A 210 -22.61 22.47 -27.62
C ARG A 210 -21.33 23.06 -27.01
N LEU A 211 -21.43 24.10 -26.19
CA LEU A 211 -20.32 24.78 -25.53
C LEU A 211 -20.20 24.37 -24.06
N TYR A 212 -19.03 23.89 -23.68
CA TYR A 212 -18.74 23.36 -22.34
C TYR A 212 -17.62 24.19 -21.71
N ARG A 213 -17.99 25.19 -20.89
CA ARG A 213 -17.04 26.08 -20.20
C ARG A 213 -16.62 25.48 -18.87
N ILE A 214 -15.36 25.07 -18.77
CA ILE A 214 -14.82 24.42 -17.59
C ILE A 214 -14.58 25.43 -16.47
N ASP A 215 -15.22 25.16 -15.33
CA ASP A 215 -14.69 25.50 -14.02
C ASP A 215 -14.45 24.19 -13.26
N HIS A 216 -13.17 23.83 -13.08
CA HIS A 216 -12.82 22.55 -12.48
C HIS A 216 -13.27 22.39 -11.01
N TYR A 217 -13.65 23.46 -10.30
CA TYR A 217 -14.23 23.31 -8.96
C TYR A 217 -15.62 22.67 -9.00
N LEU A 218 -16.36 22.81 -10.11
CA LEU A 218 -17.65 22.16 -10.32
C LEU A 218 -17.53 20.64 -10.52
N GLY A 219 -16.36 20.18 -10.96
CA GLY A 219 -16.05 18.76 -11.09
C GLY A 219 -15.61 18.09 -9.79
N LYS A 220 -15.42 18.84 -8.69
CA LYS A 220 -14.98 18.26 -7.41
C LYS A 220 -16.13 17.56 -6.69
N GLU A 221 -15.81 16.42 -6.09
CA GLU A 221 -16.74 15.56 -5.35
C GLU A 221 -17.57 16.35 -4.32
N MET A 222 -16.91 17.13 -3.47
CA MET A 222 -17.56 17.87 -2.39
C MET A 222 -18.40 19.05 -2.89
N THR A 223 -18.09 19.60 -4.07
CA THR A 223 -18.93 20.62 -4.71
C THR A 223 -20.25 19.99 -5.16
N GLN A 224 -20.20 18.82 -5.80
CA GLN A 224 -21.39 18.10 -6.22
C GLN A 224 -22.21 17.62 -5.02
N ASN A 225 -21.54 17.17 -3.96
CA ASN A 225 -22.23 16.76 -2.75
C ASN A 225 -22.94 17.92 -2.03
N MET A 226 -22.56 19.18 -2.27
CA MET A 226 -23.28 20.34 -1.73
C MET A 226 -24.74 20.36 -2.20
N PHE A 227 -24.99 19.99 -3.47
CA PHE A 227 -26.33 19.91 -4.03
C PHE A 227 -27.18 18.85 -3.33
N VAL A 228 -26.62 17.65 -3.14
CA VAL A 228 -27.27 16.53 -2.45
C VAL A 228 -27.49 16.87 -0.97
N LEU A 229 -26.49 17.44 -0.30
CA LEU A 229 -26.56 17.83 1.10
C LEU A 229 -27.74 18.75 1.37
N ARG A 230 -27.96 19.78 0.53
CA ARG A 230 -29.03 20.77 0.73
C ARG A 230 -30.42 20.23 0.43
N PHE A 231 -30.59 19.50 -0.68
CA PHE A 231 -31.91 19.21 -1.21
C PHE A 231 -32.43 17.79 -0.93
N ALA A 232 -31.56 16.87 -0.50
CA ALA A 232 -31.97 15.52 -0.08
C ALA A 232 -32.14 15.37 1.45
N ASN A 233 -31.62 16.31 2.25
CA ASN A 233 -31.67 16.22 3.72
C ASN A 233 -32.72 17.15 4.32
N MET A 234 -33.85 16.56 4.74
CA MET A 234 -34.99 17.31 5.29
C MET A 234 -34.63 18.18 6.49
N PHE A 235 -33.72 17.73 7.38
CA PHE A 235 -33.37 18.47 8.59
C PHE A 235 -32.59 19.77 8.32
N LEU A 236 -31.91 19.88 7.16
CA LEU A 236 -31.17 21.09 6.80
C LEU A 236 -32.06 22.14 6.11
N SER A 237 -33.10 21.70 5.38
CA SER A 237 -33.93 22.58 4.57
C SER A 237 -34.58 23.75 5.34
N PRO A 238 -35.19 23.55 6.53
CA PRO A 238 -35.76 24.65 7.31
C PRO A 238 -34.73 25.64 7.86
N CYS A 239 -33.49 25.18 8.08
CA CYS A 239 -32.41 25.98 8.66
C CYS A 239 -31.59 26.73 7.60
N TRP A 240 -31.82 26.49 6.31
CA TRP A 240 -30.99 27.02 5.23
C TRP A 240 -31.45 28.41 4.72
N ASN A 241 -31.63 29.37 5.63
CA ASN A 241 -32.10 30.72 5.31
C ASN A 241 -31.64 31.74 6.37
N ARG A 242 -31.90 33.02 6.11
CA ARG A 242 -31.55 34.16 6.97
C ARG A 242 -32.11 34.10 8.39
N SER A 243 -33.14 33.32 8.68
CA SER A 243 -33.68 33.18 10.04
C SER A 243 -32.74 32.40 10.93
N CYS A 244 -32.04 31.40 10.38
CA CYS A 244 -31.14 30.52 11.11
C CYS A 244 -29.66 30.78 10.82
N ILE A 245 -29.29 31.20 9.61
CA ILE A 245 -27.89 31.44 9.21
C ILE A 245 -27.47 32.86 9.60
N ALA A 246 -26.30 32.99 10.23
CA ALA A 246 -25.69 34.27 10.57
C ALA A 246 -24.74 34.77 9.47
N ASN A 247 -23.87 33.90 8.96
CA ASN A 247 -22.94 34.21 7.86
C ASN A 247 -22.53 32.93 7.12
N VAL A 248 -22.06 33.12 5.88
CA VAL A 248 -21.47 32.07 5.05
C VAL A 248 -20.05 32.48 4.69
N GLN A 249 -19.10 31.55 4.79
CA GLN A 249 -17.70 31.76 4.43
C GLN A 249 -17.27 30.72 3.41
N ILE A 250 -16.65 31.18 2.34
CA ILE A 250 -16.09 30.32 1.30
C ILE A 250 -14.62 30.70 1.17
N THR A 251 -13.76 29.79 1.58
CA THR A 251 -12.33 30.05 1.72
C THR A 251 -11.54 29.13 0.80
N CYS A 252 -10.58 29.70 0.05
CA CYS A 252 -9.59 28.96 -0.73
C CYS A 252 -8.18 29.49 -0.43
N LYS A 253 -7.39 28.68 0.25
CA LYS A 253 -6.01 28.97 0.63
C LYS A 253 -5.06 28.06 -0.12
N GLU A 254 -3.98 28.65 -0.61
CA GLU A 254 -2.85 27.96 -1.19
C GLU A 254 -1.61 28.28 -0.35
N ASP A 255 -0.83 27.26 0.00
CA ASP A 255 0.39 27.35 0.80
C ASP A 255 1.66 27.59 -0.03
N PHE A 256 1.50 27.68 -1.35
CA PHE A 256 2.55 28.01 -2.31
C PHE A 256 2.34 29.40 -2.92
N GLY A 257 3.43 30.01 -3.40
CA GLY A 257 3.44 31.32 -4.07
C GLY A 257 3.12 31.22 -5.56
N THR A 258 3.79 32.02 -6.39
CA THR A 258 3.65 31.97 -7.86
C THR A 258 4.57 30.99 -8.56
N GLU A 259 5.56 30.41 -7.87
CA GLU A 259 6.44 29.35 -8.38
C GLU A 259 7.05 29.67 -9.77
N GLY A 260 7.52 30.91 -9.96
CA GLY A 260 8.12 31.39 -11.22
C GLY A 260 7.11 31.68 -12.36
N ARG A 261 5.81 31.63 -12.07
CA ARG A 261 4.72 32.03 -12.99
C ARG A 261 4.13 33.40 -12.63
N GLY A 262 4.88 34.21 -11.89
CA GLY A 262 4.46 35.51 -11.39
C GLY A 262 3.99 36.45 -12.50
N GLY A 263 4.72 36.53 -13.61
CA GLY A 263 4.36 37.42 -14.73
C GLY A 263 3.01 37.09 -15.39
N TYR A 264 2.65 35.80 -15.51
CA TYR A 264 1.32 35.42 -15.99
C TYR A 264 0.24 35.74 -14.95
N PHE A 265 0.52 35.48 -13.66
CA PHE A 265 -0.44 35.78 -12.59
C PHE A 265 -0.66 37.28 -12.41
N ASP A 266 0.34 38.10 -12.68
CA ASP A 266 0.31 39.57 -12.53
C ASP A 266 -0.77 40.22 -13.40
N GLU A 267 -1.03 39.68 -14.59
CA GLU A 267 -2.07 40.18 -15.49
C GLU A 267 -3.51 39.94 -15.01
N TYR A 268 -3.71 39.04 -14.05
CA TYR A 268 -5.05 38.60 -13.62
C TYR A 268 -5.31 38.89 -12.14
N GLY A 269 -4.34 38.58 -11.27
CA GLY A 269 -4.48 38.63 -9.81
C GLY A 269 -5.44 37.58 -9.24
N ILE A 270 -5.50 37.52 -7.91
CA ILE A 270 -6.23 36.47 -7.20
C ILE A 270 -7.76 36.50 -7.42
N ILE A 271 -8.32 37.68 -7.68
CA ILE A 271 -9.77 37.85 -7.88
C ILE A 271 -10.20 37.16 -9.18
N ARG A 272 -9.49 37.41 -10.29
CA ARG A 272 -9.79 36.78 -11.59
C ARG A 272 -9.38 35.30 -11.60
N ASP A 273 -8.30 34.94 -10.91
CA ASP A 273 -7.81 33.55 -10.89
C ASP A 273 -8.72 32.60 -10.09
N VAL A 274 -9.24 33.03 -8.93
CA VAL A 274 -9.94 32.15 -7.97
C VAL A 274 -11.32 32.66 -7.52
N MET A 275 -11.51 33.96 -7.31
CA MET A 275 -12.76 34.45 -6.70
C MET A 275 -13.91 34.54 -7.70
N GLN A 276 -13.68 35.19 -8.84
CA GLN A 276 -14.70 35.46 -9.86
C GLN A 276 -15.26 34.17 -10.45
N ASN A 277 -14.43 33.12 -10.51
CA ASN A 277 -14.81 31.79 -10.99
C ASN A 277 -15.18 30.87 -9.82
N HIS A 278 -14.22 30.18 -9.22
CA HIS A 278 -14.39 29.07 -8.30
C HIS A 278 -15.26 29.45 -7.10
N LEU A 279 -14.93 30.52 -6.39
CA LEU A 279 -15.68 30.89 -5.18
C LEU A 279 -17.07 31.44 -5.51
N CYS A 280 -17.22 32.15 -6.63
CA CYS A 280 -18.52 32.62 -7.11
C CYS A 280 -19.44 31.44 -7.48
N GLN A 281 -18.90 30.40 -8.12
CA GLN A 281 -19.63 29.18 -8.42
C GLN A 281 -20.03 28.41 -7.15
N LEU A 282 -19.13 28.26 -6.19
CA LEU A 282 -19.47 27.66 -4.88
C LEU A 282 -20.54 28.47 -4.14
N LEU A 283 -20.47 29.81 -4.19
CA LEU A 283 -21.49 30.69 -3.63
C LEU A 283 -22.85 30.39 -4.25
N ALA A 284 -22.93 30.30 -5.58
CA ALA A 284 -24.17 29.99 -6.27
C ALA A 284 -24.76 28.64 -5.81
N TYR A 285 -23.95 27.59 -5.66
CA TYR A 285 -24.41 26.29 -5.13
C TYR A 285 -24.91 26.35 -3.68
N VAL A 286 -24.26 27.15 -2.84
CA VAL A 286 -24.66 27.33 -1.44
C VAL A 286 -25.97 28.12 -1.33
N ALA A 287 -26.17 29.10 -2.22
CA ALA A 287 -27.24 30.08 -2.11
C ALA A 287 -28.47 29.80 -2.98
N MET A 288 -28.35 29.03 -4.08
CA MET A 288 -29.44 28.74 -5.02
C MET A 288 -30.70 28.19 -4.33
N GLU A 289 -31.88 28.47 -4.87
CA GLU A 289 -33.11 27.80 -4.43
C GLU A 289 -33.12 26.34 -4.90
N LYS A 290 -34.09 25.58 -4.38
CA LYS A 290 -34.31 24.21 -4.87
C LYS A 290 -34.79 24.28 -6.33
N PRO A 291 -34.08 23.65 -7.28
CA PRO A 291 -34.51 23.66 -8.67
C PRO A 291 -35.76 22.80 -8.85
N VAL A 292 -36.49 23.06 -9.95
CA VAL A 292 -37.71 22.32 -10.30
C VAL A 292 -37.39 20.84 -10.54
N SER A 293 -36.27 20.57 -11.22
CA SER A 293 -35.77 19.22 -11.48
C SER A 293 -34.24 19.18 -11.42
N VAL A 294 -33.67 18.02 -11.75
CA VAL A 294 -32.22 17.85 -11.94
C VAL A 294 -31.77 18.15 -13.38
N HIS A 295 -32.65 18.69 -14.23
CA HIS A 295 -32.26 19.14 -15.56
C HIS A 295 -31.13 20.19 -15.46
N PRO A 296 -30.08 20.13 -16.30
CA PRO A 296 -28.97 21.09 -16.28
C PRO A 296 -29.42 22.55 -16.26
N ASP A 297 -30.37 22.92 -17.12
CA ASP A 297 -30.89 24.29 -17.13
C ASP A 297 -31.67 24.67 -15.88
N ASP A 298 -32.45 23.78 -15.27
CA ASP A 298 -33.19 24.14 -14.05
C ASP A 298 -32.24 24.45 -12.90
N ILE A 299 -31.12 23.72 -12.81
CA ILE A 299 -30.05 24.00 -11.84
C ILE A 299 -29.37 25.33 -12.18
N ARG A 300 -28.98 25.54 -13.44
CA ARG A 300 -28.30 26.76 -13.89
C ARG A 300 -29.18 28.01 -13.75
N ASP A 301 -30.49 27.90 -14.01
CA ASP A 301 -31.46 28.97 -13.83
C ASP A 301 -31.48 29.46 -12.37
N GLN A 302 -31.44 28.53 -11.39
CA GLN A 302 -31.38 28.88 -9.98
C GLN A 302 -30.03 29.50 -9.55
N LYS A 303 -28.92 29.06 -10.17
CA LYS A 303 -27.60 29.68 -9.96
C LYS A 303 -27.59 31.12 -10.49
N VAL A 304 -28.06 31.35 -11.71
CA VAL A 304 -28.15 32.68 -12.33
C VAL A 304 -29.05 33.62 -11.53
N GLN A 305 -30.20 33.12 -11.09
CA GLN A 305 -31.13 33.91 -10.29
C GLN A 305 -30.46 34.48 -9.04
N VAL A 306 -29.67 33.67 -8.33
CA VAL A 306 -28.91 34.13 -7.17
C VAL A 306 -27.84 35.15 -7.56
N LEU A 307 -27.04 34.87 -8.59
CA LEU A 307 -25.97 35.78 -9.01
C LEU A 307 -26.50 37.17 -9.40
N ARG A 308 -27.69 37.23 -10.02
CA ARG A 308 -28.37 38.50 -10.36
C ARG A 308 -28.84 39.29 -9.15
N CYS A 309 -29.03 38.63 -8.00
CA CYS A 309 -29.37 39.28 -6.73
C CYS A 309 -28.14 39.79 -5.98
N ILE A 310 -26.92 39.59 -6.47
CA ILE A 310 -25.70 40.02 -5.78
C ILE A 310 -25.33 41.43 -6.24
N ARG A 311 -25.15 42.34 -5.27
CA ARG A 311 -24.64 43.68 -5.57
C ARG A 311 -23.19 43.64 -6.00
N PRO A 312 -22.76 44.52 -6.92
CA PRO A 312 -21.34 44.71 -7.19
C PRO A 312 -20.55 45.02 -5.91
N VAL A 313 -19.33 44.50 -5.83
CA VAL A 313 -18.54 44.60 -4.60
C VAL A 313 -18.09 46.03 -4.36
N SER A 314 -18.41 46.59 -3.19
CA SER A 314 -17.91 47.90 -2.78
C SER A 314 -16.45 47.80 -2.31
N PRO A 315 -15.59 48.78 -2.60
CA PRO A 315 -14.22 48.82 -2.07
C PRO A 315 -14.16 48.72 -0.53
N SER A 316 -15.14 49.30 0.17
CA SER A 316 -15.24 49.23 1.63
C SER A 316 -15.44 47.81 2.18
N ASN A 317 -15.96 46.89 1.37
CA ASN A 317 -16.21 45.49 1.70
C ASN A 317 -15.17 44.55 1.07
N ALA A 318 -14.05 45.09 0.59
CA ALA A 318 -12.96 44.32 0.02
C ALA A 318 -11.65 44.65 0.74
N VAL A 319 -10.90 43.61 1.10
CA VAL A 319 -9.53 43.72 1.62
C VAL A 319 -8.61 42.97 0.67
N LEU A 320 -7.58 43.65 0.19
CA LEU A 320 -6.60 43.11 -0.73
C LEU A 320 -5.26 42.95 -0.03
N GLY A 321 -4.51 41.91 -0.41
CA GLY A 321 -3.20 41.64 0.14
C GLY A 321 -2.17 41.23 -0.91
N GLN A 322 -0.90 41.50 -0.64
CA GLN A 322 0.26 41.01 -1.38
C GLN A 322 1.27 40.37 -0.42
N TYR A 323 1.76 39.15 -0.73
CA TYR A 323 2.67 38.46 0.17
C TYR A 323 4.11 39.00 0.07
N THR A 324 4.77 39.11 1.22
CA THR A 324 6.18 39.50 1.35
C THR A 324 7.03 38.33 1.82
N ALA A 325 8.34 38.43 1.60
CA ALA A 325 9.30 37.43 2.04
C ALA A 325 9.17 37.12 3.54
N SER A 326 9.37 35.86 3.90
CA SER A 326 9.50 35.39 5.28
C SER A 326 10.52 34.25 5.34
N PRO A 327 10.92 33.77 6.52
CA PRO A 327 11.78 32.59 6.63
C PRO A 327 11.23 31.33 5.94
N LYS A 328 9.93 31.31 5.57
CA LYS A 328 9.26 30.18 4.91
C LYS A 328 9.28 30.26 3.38
N GLY A 329 9.59 31.42 2.79
CA GLY A 329 9.53 31.60 1.33
C GLY A 329 9.76 33.04 0.89
N GLU A 330 10.06 33.19 -0.40
CA GLU A 330 10.30 34.47 -1.08
C GLU A 330 9.00 35.28 -1.23
N GLY A 331 9.13 36.61 -1.34
CA GLY A 331 8.02 37.54 -1.57
C GLY A 331 7.54 37.54 -3.02
N TYR A 332 6.37 38.16 -3.27
CA TYR A 332 5.82 38.20 -4.64
C TYR A 332 6.71 39.01 -5.60
N LEU A 333 7.27 40.12 -5.10
CA LEU A 333 8.16 41.00 -5.87
C LEU A 333 9.59 40.44 -6.01
N ASP A 334 9.92 39.35 -5.33
CA ASP A 334 11.21 38.66 -5.48
C ASP A 334 11.22 37.74 -6.72
N ASP A 335 10.04 37.39 -7.25
CA ASP A 335 9.90 36.65 -8.51
C ASP A 335 10.32 37.53 -9.69
N LYS A 336 11.41 37.15 -10.36
CA LYS A 336 12.00 37.90 -11.49
C LYS A 336 11.05 38.14 -12.66
N THR A 337 9.97 37.35 -12.76
CA THR A 337 8.97 37.51 -13.82
C THR A 337 7.93 38.59 -13.50
N VAL A 338 7.88 39.09 -12.26
CA VAL A 338 6.94 40.11 -11.79
C VAL A 338 7.56 41.51 -11.98
N PRO A 339 6.79 42.49 -12.50
CA PRO A 339 7.26 43.87 -12.59
C PRO A 339 7.64 44.46 -11.21
N ALA A 340 8.77 45.16 -11.15
CA ALA A 340 9.20 45.86 -9.94
C ALA A 340 8.16 46.92 -9.54
N GLY A 341 7.60 46.79 -8.34
CA GLY A 341 6.54 47.68 -7.84
C GLY A 341 5.12 47.27 -8.24
N SER A 342 4.91 46.05 -8.75
CA SER A 342 3.56 45.52 -8.99
C SER A 342 2.69 45.62 -7.74
N ARG A 343 1.45 46.08 -7.92
CA ARG A 343 0.40 46.15 -6.88
C ARG A 343 -0.62 45.02 -7.01
N THR A 344 -0.32 43.98 -7.78
CA THR A 344 -1.27 42.88 -8.01
C THR A 344 -1.60 42.17 -6.69
N PRO A 345 -2.90 42.03 -6.35
CA PRO A 345 -3.30 41.34 -5.15
C PRO A 345 -3.11 39.82 -5.29
N THR A 346 -2.35 39.24 -4.38
CA THR A 346 -2.16 37.78 -4.21
C THR A 346 -3.11 37.20 -3.17
N PHE A 347 -3.82 38.05 -2.44
CA PHE A 347 -4.86 37.73 -1.48
C PHE A 347 -6.04 38.70 -1.64
N ALA A 348 -7.25 38.19 -1.45
CA ALA A 348 -8.44 39.02 -1.31
C ALA A 348 -9.39 38.41 -0.26
N SER A 349 -10.15 39.27 0.42
CA SER A 349 -11.25 38.92 1.30
C SER A 349 -12.40 39.90 1.04
N MET A 350 -13.59 39.40 0.76
CA MET A 350 -14.70 40.24 0.27
C MET A 350 -16.02 39.81 0.87
N ALA A 351 -16.82 40.77 1.33
CA ALA A 351 -18.17 40.52 1.81
C ALA A 351 -19.21 40.85 0.71
N LEU A 352 -19.97 39.84 0.33
CA LEU A 352 -21.08 39.92 -0.63
C LEU A 352 -22.42 39.80 0.08
N TYR A 353 -23.44 40.40 -0.50
CA TYR A 353 -24.82 40.32 -0.03
C TYR A 353 -25.74 39.93 -1.18
N ILE A 354 -26.68 39.03 -0.90
CA ILE A 354 -27.64 38.51 -1.87
C ILE A 354 -29.01 39.10 -1.53
N ASP A 355 -29.51 39.97 -2.40
CA ASP A 355 -30.79 40.66 -2.24
C ASP A 355 -31.96 39.78 -2.69
N ASN A 356 -32.25 38.76 -1.89
CA ASN A 356 -33.47 37.97 -2.01
C ASN A 356 -34.03 37.60 -0.63
N ASP A 357 -35.26 37.07 -0.59
CA ASP A 357 -35.93 36.77 0.68
C ASP A 357 -35.16 35.79 1.56
N ARG A 358 -34.50 34.80 0.96
CA ARG A 358 -33.75 33.77 1.69
C ARG A 358 -32.51 34.33 2.38
N TRP A 359 -31.79 35.26 1.75
CA TRP A 359 -30.44 35.68 2.16
C TRP A 359 -30.32 37.16 2.54
N ALA A 360 -31.40 37.93 2.48
CA ALA A 360 -31.38 39.34 2.86
C ALA A 360 -30.71 39.56 4.23
N GLY A 361 -29.68 40.40 4.26
CA GLY A 361 -28.90 40.74 5.44
C GLY A 361 -27.83 39.70 5.85
N VAL A 362 -27.74 38.54 5.20
CA VAL A 362 -26.70 37.53 5.49
C VAL A 362 -25.45 37.82 4.65
N PRO A 363 -24.29 38.05 5.27
CA PRO A 363 -23.04 38.25 4.53
C PRO A 363 -22.45 36.92 4.07
N PHE A 364 -21.98 36.93 2.82
CA PHE A 364 -21.18 35.88 2.19
C PHE A 364 -19.74 36.37 2.09
N LEU A 365 -18.86 35.83 2.92
CA LEU A 365 -17.44 36.17 2.93
C LEU A 365 -16.66 35.24 1.99
N LEU A 366 -16.13 35.78 0.90
CA LEU A 366 -15.23 35.07 0.00
C LEU A 366 -13.79 35.42 0.34
N ARG A 367 -12.94 34.41 0.59
CA ARG A 367 -11.53 34.60 0.94
C ARG A 367 -10.66 33.71 0.06
N ALA A 368 -9.72 34.31 -0.66
CA ALA A 368 -8.77 33.60 -1.51
C ALA A 368 -7.36 34.15 -1.33
N GLY A 369 -6.34 33.30 -1.36
CA GLY A 369 -4.96 33.79 -1.42
C GLY A 369 -3.88 32.73 -1.56
N LYS A 370 -2.73 33.17 -2.06
CA LYS A 370 -1.49 32.41 -2.20
C LYS A 370 -0.53 32.66 -1.03
N ALA A 371 0.45 31.77 -0.86
CA ALA A 371 1.46 31.85 0.19
C ALA A 371 0.88 31.97 1.61
N LEU A 372 -0.21 31.25 1.88
CA LEU A 372 -0.86 31.20 3.20
C LEU A 372 -0.33 30.04 4.04
N GLY A 373 -0.71 29.98 5.32
CA GLY A 373 -0.17 28.99 6.27
C GLY A 373 -0.62 27.54 6.05
N GLU A 374 -1.60 27.28 5.19
CA GLU A 374 -2.14 25.95 4.89
C GLU A 374 -2.82 25.94 3.51
N ARG A 375 -2.78 24.81 2.81
CA ARG A 375 -3.68 24.54 1.67
C ARG A 375 -5.04 24.11 2.17
N LYS A 376 -6.10 24.86 1.86
CA LYS A 376 -7.47 24.50 2.26
C LYS A 376 -8.52 25.18 1.41
N THR A 377 -9.49 24.40 0.92
CA THR A 377 -10.75 24.90 0.36
C THR A 377 -11.91 24.40 1.20
N GLU A 378 -12.71 25.31 1.75
CA GLU A 378 -13.87 24.95 2.57
C GLU A 378 -15.03 25.94 2.41
N ILE A 379 -16.24 25.42 2.62
CA ILE A 379 -17.47 26.19 2.82
C ILE A 379 -17.85 26.04 4.29
N ARG A 380 -18.07 27.15 4.97
CA ARG A 380 -18.50 27.20 6.38
C ARG A 380 -19.77 28.03 6.48
N VAL A 381 -20.84 27.43 6.99
CA VAL A 381 -22.10 28.09 7.27
C VAL A 381 -22.26 28.18 8.78
N GLN A 382 -22.22 29.38 9.34
CA GLN A 382 -22.40 29.60 10.77
C GLN A 382 -23.84 29.99 11.07
N LEU A 383 -24.50 29.24 11.96
CA LEU A 383 -25.86 29.55 12.42
C LEU A 383 -25.84 30.68 13.45
N LYS A 384 -27.00 31.31 13.67
CA LYS A 384 -27.21 32.29 14.74
C LYS A 384 -27.14 31.61 16.11
N ALA A 385 -26.89 32.43 17.13
CA ALA A 385 -26.95 31.99 18.51
C ALA A 385 -28.36 31.46 18.86
N THR A 386 -28.43 30.44 19.72
CA THR A 386 -29.70 29.88 20.18
C THR A 386 -30.47 30.92 20.99
N PRO A 387 -31.73 31.25 20.63
CA PRO A 387 -32.55 32.14 21.43
C PRO A 387 -32.78 31.58 22.85
N HIS A 388 -32.78 32.45 23.86
CA HIS A 388 -33.03 32.08 25.25
C HIS A 388 -32.18 30.89 25.75
N PHE A 389 -30.85 31.06 25.75
CA PHE A 389 -29.92 30.00 26.13
C PHE A 389 -29.92 29.73 27.64
N VAL A 390 -30.53 28.61 28.04
CA VAL A 390 -30.74 28.24 29.46
C VAL A 390 -29.59 27.49 30.12
N PHE A 391 -28.56 27.08 29.37
CA PHE A 391 -27.55 26.13 29.83
C PHE A 391 -26.31 26.76 30.51
N GLY A 392 -26.34 28.08 30.78
CA GLY A 392 -25.19 28.83 31.31
C GLY A 392 -24.05 28.98 30.29
N GLY A 393 -23.32 30.10 30.35
CA GLY A 393 -22.32 30.47 29.33
C GLY A 393 -22.85 31.47 28.30
N ASP A 394 -21.97 31.89 27.38
CA ASP A 394 -22.31 32.91 26.38
C ASP A 394 -22.77 32.25 25.06
N PRO A 395 -24.06 32.38 24.68
CA PRO A 395 -24.58 31.81 23.45
C PRO A 395 -23.99 32.46 22.19
N GLU A 396 -23.48 33.70 22.28
CA GLU A 396 -22.89 34.38 21.13
C GLU A 396 -21.58 33.72 20.70
N THR A 397 -20.81 33.18 21.65
CA THR A 397 -19.52 32.49 21.40
C THR A 397 -19.65 30.99 21.22
N SER A 398 -20.88 30.46 21.10
CA SER A 398 -21.18 29.03 20.96
C SER A 398 -22.18 28.76 19.83
N ARG A 399 -21.82 29.13 18.60
CA ARG A 399 -22.69 28.97 17.42
C ARG A 399 -22.47 27.65 16.71
N ASN A 400 -23.54 27.02 16.24
CA ASN A 400 -23.44 25.82 15.41
C ASN A 400 -22.86 26.16 14.03
N GLU A 401 -22.12 25.22 13.44
CA GLU A 401 -21.50 25.41 12.13
C GLU A 401 -21.69 24.17 11.27
N VAL A 402 -22.06 24.35 10.00
CA VAL A 402 -21.98 23.30 8.98
C VAL A 402 -20.75 23.58 8.15
N VAL A 403 -19.84 22.62 8.07
CA VAL A 403 -18.59 22.76 7.31
C VAL A 403 -18.49 21.66 6.27
N VAL A 404 -18.24 22.09 5.03
CA VAL A 404 -17.94 21.22 3.89
C VAL A 404 -16.51 21.53 3.46
N ARG A 405 -15.58 20.63 3.75
CA ARG A 405 -14.17 20.76 3.35
C ARG A 405 -13.99 20.08 2.00
N LEU A 406 -13.67 20.88 0.97
CA LEU A 406 -13.52 20.41 -0.40
C LEU A 406 -12.14 19.78 -0.65
N GLN A 407 -11.08 20.32 -0.05
CA GLN A 407 -9.71 19.79 -0.13
C GLN A 407 -8.78 20.52 0.86
N PRO A 408 -7.67 19.90 1.29
CA PRO A 408 -7.40 18.47 1.26
C PRO A 408 -8.33 17.71 2.23
N ASP A 409 -8.30 16.37 2.16
CA ASP A 409 -9.04 15.45 3.03
C ASP A 409 -10.55 15.79 3.07
N GLU A 410 -11.26 15.42 2.00
CA GLU A 410 -12.69 15.65 1.81
C GLU A 410 -13.50 15.26 3.06
N ALA A 411 -14.28 16.20 3.61
CA ALA A 411 -15.05 15.96 4.82
C ALA A 411 -16.29 16.85 4.93
N ILE A 412 -17.29 16.35 5.65
CA ILE A 412 -18.46 17.13 6.10
C ILE A 412 -18.56 16.97 7.60
N TYR A 413 -18.62 18.08 8.33
CA TYR A 413 -18.84 18.03 9.76
C TYR A 413 -19.77 19.14 10.23
N LEU A 414 -20.58 18.80 11.24
CA LEU A 414 -21.45 19.74 11.92
C LEU A 414 -20.88 19.99 13.32
N LYS A 415 -20.62 21.24 13.66
CA LYS A 415 -20.32 21.64 15.04
C LYS A 415 -21.62 21.92 15.77
N LEU A 416 -21.83 21.23 16.89
CA LEU A 416 -23.01 21.34 17.73
C LEU A 416 -22.63 21.47 19.20
N ILE A 417 -23.57 21.96 20.00
CA ILE A 417 -23.43 22.05 21.44
C ILE A 417 -23.90 20.71 22.03
N VAL A 418 -23.04 20.06 22.81
CA VAL A 418 -23.33 18.83 23.54
C VAL A 418 -23.01 18.99 25.02
N LYS A 419 -23.57 18.14 25.88
CA LYS A 419 -23.13 18.05 27.27
C LYS A 419 -21.66 17.64 27.30
N LYS A 420 -20.81 18.41 27.97
CA LYS A 420 -19.42 18.03 28.22
C LYS A 420 -19.36 16.64 28.87
N PRO A 421 -18.63 15.67 28.30
CA PRO A 421 -18.47 14.35 28.89
C PRO A 421 -17.89 14.47 30.31
N GLY A 422 -18.45 13.72 31.27
CA GLY A 422 -18.07 13.79 32.68
C GLY A 422 -19.27 14.03 33.61
N LEU A 423 -18.98 14.43 34.85
CA LEU A 423 -19.97 14.63 35.92
C LEU A 423 -20.68 15.99 35.84
N GLU A 424 -20.06 16.98 35.16
CA GLU A 424 -20.62 18.32 34.99
C GLU A 424 -21.72 18.35 33.91
N THR A 425 -22.64 19.30 34.01
CA THR A 425 -23.71 19.56 33.02
C THR A 425 -23.39 20.71 32.06
N GLU A 426 -22.15 21.22 32.08
CA GLU A 426 -21.73 22.35 31.25
C GLU A 426 -21.87 22.01 29.74
N PRO A 427 -22.43 22.91 28.92
CA PRO A 427 -22.40 22.77 27.47
C PRO A 427 -20.98 22.94 26.91
N SER A 428 -20.65 22.17 25.89
CA SER A 428 -19.39 22.25 25.15
C SER A 428 -19.63 22.02 23.66
N ILE A 429 -18.80 22.61 22.80
CA ILE A 429 -18.91 22.41 21.35
C ILE A 429 -18.16 21.12 20.98
N SER A 430 -18.84 20.24 20.24
CA SER A 430 -18.26 19.04 19.64
C SER A 430 -18.77 18.92 18.19
N GLU A 431 -18.48 17.80 17.51
CA GLU A 431 -18.85 17.62 16.12
C GLU A 431 -19.43 16.24 15.81
N LEU A 432 -20.29 16.22 14.80
CA LEU A 432 -20.63 15.03 14.03
C LEU A 432 -19.83 15.11 12.73
N ASP A 433 -18.98 14.12 12.47
CA ASP A 433 -17.98 14.14 11.40
C ASP A 433 -18.18 12.99 10.39
N LEU A 434 -18.04 13.33 9.11
CA LEU A 434 -17.94 12.41 7.98
C LEU A 434 -16.65 12.72 7.21
N ASP A 435 -15.57 12.08 7.60
CA ASP A 435 -14.30 12.06 6.87
C ASP A 435 -14.33 11.00 5.75
N TYR A 436 -14.19 11.43 4.49
CA TYR A 436 -14.33 10.54 3.33
C TYR A 436 -13.22 9.49 3.28
N ARG A 437 -12.00 9.87 3.66
CA ARG A 437 -10.85 8.98 3.66
C ARG A 437 -11.03 7.82 4.62
N SER A 438 -11.57 8.09 5.80
CA SER A 438 -11.85 7.08 6.83
C SER A 438 -13.09 6.26 6.51
N ARG A 439 -14.13 6.89 5.95
CA ARG A 439 -15.42 6.23 5.69
C ARG A 439 -15.44 5.40 4.39
N TYR A 440 -14.67 5.80 3.38
CA TYR A 440 -14.64 5.20 2.04
C TYR A 440 -13.20 4.85 1.59
N PRO A 441 -12.45 4.00 2.33
CA PRO A 441 -11.03 3.75 2.08
C PRO A 441 -10.73 3.08 0.72
N ASP A 442 -11.69 2.33 0.18
CA ASP A 442 -11.55 1.60 -1.09
C ASP A 442 -12.03 2.41 -2.32
N VAL A 443 -12.58 3.60 -2.11
CA VAL A 443 -13.13 4.45 -3.18
C VAL A 443 -12.05 5.40 -3.68
N VAL A 444 -11.78 5.35 -4.98
CA VAL A 444 -10.90 6.32 -5.64
C VAL A 444 -11.73 7.53 -6.04
N ILE A 445 -11.56 8.64 -5.32
CA ILE A 445 -12.14 9.93 -5.69
C ILE A 445 -11.32 10.49 -6.86
N PRO A 446 -11.91 10.64 -8.07
CA PRO A 446 -11.18 11.19 -9.20
C PRO A 446 -10.85 12.68 -9.01
N ASP A 447 -9.86 13.16 -9.76
CA ASP A 447 -9.72 14.62 -9.95
C ASP A 447 -10.96 15.17 -10.69
N ALA A 448 -11.09 16.49 -10.76
CA ALA A 448 -12.25 17.13 -11.39
C ALA A 448 -12.37 16.87 -12.91
N TYR A 449 -11.23 16.79 -13.61
CA TYR A 449 -11.18 16.67 -15.07
C TYR A 449 -11.84 15.40 -15.63
N PRO A 450 -11.55 14.18 -15.10
CA PRO A 450 -12.26 12.97 -15.54
C PRO A 450 -13.78 13.12 -15.56
N LYS A 451 -14.34 13.67 -14.47
CA LYS A 451 -15.79 13.87 -14.33
C LYS A 451 -16.32 14.86 -15.37
N LEU A 452 -15.68 16.01 -15.54
CA LEU A 452 -16.11 17.01 -16.52
C LEU A 452 -16.01 16.49 -17.95
N ILE A 453 -14.91 15.84 -18.33
CA ILE A 453 -14.77 15.26 -19.67
C ILE A 453 -15.87 14.22 -19.92
N LEU A 454 -16.16 13.35 -18.95
CA LEU A 454 -17.23 12.37 -19.05
C LEU A 454 -18.61 13.02 -19.20
N ASP A 455 -18.88 14.09 -18.46
CA ASP A 455 -20.14 14.83 -18.57
C ASP A 455 -20.27 15.49 -19.95
N ALA A 456 -19.20 16.03 -20.52
CA ALA A 456 -19.19 16.56 -21.89
C ALA A 456 -19.43 15.47 -22.95
N ILE A 457 -18.89 14.26 -22.77
CA ILE A 457 -19.17 13.10 -23.64
C ILE A 457 -20.65 12.70 -23.54
N ARG A 458 -21.22 12.72 -22.34
CA ARG A 458 -22.65 12.40 -22.10
C ARG A 458 -23.59 13.49 -22.60
N GLY A 459 -23.13 14.72 -22.69
CA GLY A 459 -23.97 15.87 -23.01
C GLY A 459 -24.66 16.45 -21.77
N ASP A 460 -24.08 16.22 -20.60
CA ASP A 460 -24.55 16.73 -19.32
C ASP A 460 -23.87 18.06 -19.02
N GLN A 461 -24.64 19.14 -18.99
CA GLN A 461 -24.15 20.50 -18.74
C GLN A 461 -24.31 20.96 -17.28
N GLN A 462 -24.70 20.09 -16.34
CA GLN A 462 -24.94 20.47 -14.94
C GLN A 462 -23.72 21.16 -14.30
N HIS A 463 -22.51 20.70 -14.63
CA HIS A 463 -21.25 21.13 -14.02
C HIS A 463 -20.44 22.11 -14.89
N PHE A 464 -21.11 22.82 -15.81
CA PHE A 464 -20.47 23.76 -16.73
C PHE A 464 -21.09 25.15 -16.62
N VAL A 465 -20.29 26.18 -16.86
CA VAL A 465 -20.72 27.57 -16.70
C VAL A 465 -21.47 28.04 -17.95
N ARG A 466 -22.73 28.44 -17.78
CA ARG A 466 -23.54 29.04 -18.86
C ARG A 466 -23.14 30.50 -19.11
N ARG A 467 -23.39 31.01 -20.32
CA ARG A 467 -23.06 32.40 -20.70
C ARG A 467 -23.61 33.45 -19.72
N ASP A 468 -24.87 33.32 -19.33
CA ASP A 468 -25.55 34.26 -18.43
C ASP A 468 -25.04 34.18 -16.97
N GLU A 469 -24.62 33.00 -16.52
CA GLU A 469 -23.89 32.84 -15.25
C GLU A 469 -22.59 33.64 -15.28
N LEU A 470 -21.82 33.51 -16.36
CA LEU A 470 -20.54 34.18 -16.52
C LEU A 470 -20.71 35.70 -16.58
N ARG A 471 -21.72 36.19 -17.30
CA ARG A 471 -22.09 37.62 -17.34
C ARG A 471 -22.39 38.16 -15.94
N ALA A 472 -23.26 37.46 -15.19
CA ALA A 472 -23.63 37.87 -13.84
C ALA A 472 -22.43 37.85 -12.89
N ALA A 473 -21.59 36.82 -12.95
CA ALA A 473 -20.36 36.74 -12.19
C ALA A 473 -19.44 37.93 -12.48
N TRP A 474 -19.18 38.24 -13.75
CA TRP A 474 -18.34 39.40 -14.10
C TRP A 474 -18.94 40.73 -13.67
N ALA A 475 -20.27 40.92 -13.75
CA ALA A 475 -20.91 42.15 -13.33
C ALA A 475 -20.69 42.46 -11.83
N ILE A 476 -20.57 41.42 -10.99
CA ILE A 476 -20.30 41.57 -9.54
C ILE A 476 -18.90 42.13 -9.28
N PHE A 477 -17.89 41.65 -9.99
CA PHE A 477 -16.48 41.97 -9.69
C PHE A 477 -15.88 43.09 -10.55
N THR A 478 -16.38 43.30 -11.78
CA THR A 478 -15.79 44.24 -12.75
C THR A 478 -15.62 45.67 -12.19
N PRO A 479 -16.60 46.27 -11.48
CA PRO A 479 -16.42 47.62 -10.94
C PRO A 479 -15.24 47.73 -9.96
N LEU A 480 -15.06 46.72 -9.11
CA LEU A 480 -13.93 46.69 -8.17
C LEU A 480 -12.62 46.41 -8.90
N LEU A 481 -12.60 45.47 -9.85
CA LEU A 481 -11.41 45.19 -10.66
C LEU A 481 -10.89 46.46 -11.34
N HIS A 482 -11.78 47.25 -11.94
CA HIS A 482 -11.40 48.52 -12.55
C HIS A 482 -10.89 49.54 -11.51
N ALA A 483 -11.44 49.57 -10.29
CA ALA A 483 -10.93 50.42 -9.21
C ALA A 483 -9.53 49.98 -8.73
N ILE A 484 -9.27 48.67 -8.70
CA ILE A 484 -7.95 48.08 -8.39
C ILE A 484 -6.95 48.46 -9.48
N ASP A 485 -7.31 48.30 -10.74
CA ASP A 485 -6.45 48.60 -11.89
C ASP A 485 -6.12 50.11 -11.96
N ARG A 486 -7.02 50.99 -11.48
CA ARG A 486 -6.76 52.44 -11.28
C ARG A 486 -5.98 52.78 -10.00
N GLY A 487 -5.70 51.80 -9.14
CA GLY A 487 -4.95 52.00 -7.90
C GLY A 487 -5.75 52.64 -6.75
N GLU A 488 -7.08 52.69 -6.86
CA GLU A 488 -8.00 53.34 -5.90
C GLU A 488 -8.24 52.51 -4.63
N VAL A 489 -7.86 51.22 -4.66
CA VAL A 489 -8.02 50.29 -3.53
C VAL A 489 -6.65 50.01 -2.88
N PRO A 490 -6.51 50.13 -1.55
CA PRO A 490 -5.27 49.81 -0.87
C PRO A 490 -4.99 48.30 -0.92
N VAL A 491 -3.70 47.96 -1.07
CA VAL A 491 -3.21 46.57 -1.05
C VAL A 491 -2.28 46.42 0.15
N HIS A 492 -2.69 45.61 1.12
CA HIS A 492 -1.97 45.40 2.36
C HIS A 492 -0.87 44.34 2.19
N THR A 493 0.19 44.38 2.98
CA THR A 493 1.24 43.35 2.95
C THR A 493 0.96 42.24 3.95
N TYR A 494 1.32 40.99 3.63
CA TYR A 494 1.27 39.89 4.60
C TYR A 494 2.48 38.95 4.43
N ALA A 495 3.01 38.41 5.53
CA ALA A 495 4.17 37.52 5.46
C ALA A 495 3.81 36.17 4.81
N TYR A 496 4.72 35.61 3.99
CA TYR A 496 4.60 34.26 3.45
C TYR A 496 4.35 33.24 4.57
N GLY A 497 3.31 32.42 4.43
CA GLY A 497 2.90 31.40 5.39
C GLY A 497 2.07 31.92 6.57
N SER A 498 1.62 33.18 6.54
CA SER A 498 0.65 33.74 7.48
C SER A 498 -0.79 33.42 7.09
N ARG A 499 -1.79 33.93 7.83
CA ARG A 499 -3.21 33.77 7.46
C ARG A 499 -3.66 34.78 6.39
N GLY A 500 -2.83 35.77 6.03
CA GLY A 500 -3.19 36.94 5.24
C GLY A 500 -3.14 38.22 6.08
N PRO A 501 -3.55 39.38 5.51
CA PRO A 501 -3.58 40.66 6.20
C PRO A 501 -4.50 40.66 7.43
N VAL A 502 -4.19 41.48 8.43
CA VAL A 502 -4.98 41.60 9.67
C VAL A 502 -6.35 42.20 9.37
N GLU A 503 -6.41 43.13 8.43
CA GLU A 503 -7.61 43.81 7.96
C GLU A 503 -8.64 42.82 7.40
N ALA A 504 -8.21 41.64 6.93
CA ALA A 504 -9.11 40.59 6.47
C ALA A 504 -9.83 39.89 7.63
N ASP A 505 -9.19 39.80 8.79
CA ASP A 505 -9.80 39.32 10.03
C ASP A 505 -10.73 40.42 10.61
N ASP A 506 -10.35 41.70 10.53
CA ASP A 506 -11.23 42.83 10.92
C ASP A 506 -12.51 42.89 10.07
N LEU A 507 -12.39 42.70 8.75
CA LEU A 507 -13.55 42.61 7.85
C LEU A 507 -14.47 41.45 8.25
N ARG A 508 -13.91 40.28 8.53
CA ARG A 508 -14.66 39.08 8.93
C ARG A 508 -15.43 39.33 10.24
N ASP A 509 -14.79 39.95 11.20
CA ASP A 509 -15.38 40.21 12.52
C ASP A 509 -16.47 41.32 12.40
N ARG A 510 -16.22 42.35 11.58
CA ARG A 510 -17.21 43.41 11.24
C ARG A 510 -18.48 42.87 10.60
N VAL A 511 -18.38 41.83 9.75
CA VAL A 511 -19.55 41.21 9.10
C VAL A 511 -20.24 40.15 9.96
N GLY A 512 -19.91 40.06 11.26
CA GLY A 512 -20.71 39.30 12.23
C GLY A 512 -20.35 37.82 12.34
N TRP A 513 -19.15 37.42 11.91
CA TRP A 513 -18.59 36.13 12.33
C TRP A 513 -18.18 36.17 13.79
N VAL A 514 -18.53 35.13 14.53
CA VAL A 514 -18.09 34.95 15.91
C VAL A 514 -17.22 33.71 16.02
N LYS A 515 -16.05 33.84 16.65
CA LYS A 515 -15.16 32.70 16.89
C LYS A 515 -15.71 31.83 18.02
N ASN A 516 -15.89 30.55 17.75
CA ASN A 516 -16.15 29.55 18.79
C ASN A 516 -14.89 29.35 19.65
N LEU A 517 -14.86 29.92 20.86
CA LEU A 517 -13.67 29.97 21.73
C LEU A 517 -13.34 28.64 22.43
N LYS A 518 -14.34 27.76 22.63
CA LYS A 518 -14.20 26.48 23.35
C LYS A 518 -14.15 25.24 22.44
N TYR A 519 -13.85 25.41 21.15
CA TYR A 519 -13.77 24.29 20.21
C TYR A 519 -12.35 23.72 20.16
N ASP A 520 -12.14 22.53 20.73
CA ASP A 520 -10.89 21.78 20.68
C ASP A 520 -11.11 20.47 19.90
N TRP A 521 -10.83 20.52 18.60
CA TRP A 521 -10.89 19.33 17.76
C TRP A 521 -9.64 18.49 17.97
N LYS A 522 -9.83 17.26 18.44
CA LYS A 522 -8.78 16.24 18.45
C LYS A 522 -9.12 15.23 17.39
N PRO A 523 -8.21 14.90 16.45
CA PRO A 523 -8.46 13.82 15.53
C PRO A 523 -8.86 12.58 16.33
N ALA A 524 -9.96 11.93 15.94
CA ALA A 524 -10.45 10.74 16.61
C ALA A 524 -9.27 9.80 16.83
N ARG A 525 -9.02 9.41 18.09
CA ARG A 525 -8.01 8.39 18.39
C ARG A 525 -8.44 7.14 17.62
N SER A 526 -7.81 6.90 16.49
CA SER A 526 -7.92 5.68 15.69
C SER A 526 -7.31 4.53 16.47
N HIS A 527 -7.89 4.13 17.61
CA HIS A 527 -7.19 3.27 18.57
C HIS A 527 -5.71 3.66 18.76
N MET A 528 -5.38 4.96 18.71
CA MET A 528 -4.08 5.46 19.12
C MET A 528 -4.07 5.50 20.65
N MET A 529 -3.96 4.31 21.28
CA MET A 529 -3.01 4.24 22.38
C MET A 529 -1.68 4.72 21.82
N GLY A 530 -0.94 5.52 22.58
CA GLY A 530 0.47 5.74 22.31
C GLY A 530 1.20 4.41 22.42
N GLN A 531 1.10 3.57 21.38
CA GLN A 531 2.05 2.52 21.16
C GLN A 531 3.28 3.21 20.59
N PHE A 532 4.32 3.18 21.39
CA PHE A 532 5.70 3.17 20.92
C PHE A 532 5.75 2.37 19.60
N ARG A 533 5.83 3.06 18.45
CA ARG A 533 5.86 2.37 17.16
C ARG A 533 7.19 1.65 17.08
N VAL A 534 7.18 0.35 17.37
CA VAL A 534 8.37 -0.52 17.42
C VAL A 534 9.20 -0.38 16.14
N LEU A 535 8.56 -0.22 14.98
CA LEU A 535 9.24 0.00 13.69
C LEU A 535 10.09 1.28 13.64
N ASN A 536 9.72 2.34 14.38
CA ASN A 536 10.52 3.57 14.46
C ASN A 536 11.80 3.40 15.30
N LEU A 537 11.84 2.39 16.20
CA LEU A 537 13.04 2.08 16.98
C LEU A 537 14.19 1.58 16.11
N PHE A 538 13.86 0.90 15.00
CA PHE A 538 14.86 0.27 14.11
C PHE A 538 15.35 1.19 12.99
N LYS A 539 14.64 2.29 12.70
CA LYS A 539 15.04 3.31 11.71
C LYS A 539 16.47 3.84 11.84
N PRO A 540 16.98 4.23 13.03
CA PRO A 540 18.36 4.72 13.15
C PRO A 540 19.41 3.65 12.81
N PHE A 541 19.08 2.37 12.97
CA PHE A 541 20.01 1.26 12.73
C PHE A 541 20.11 0.86 11.25
N GLN A 542 19.16 1.27 10.40
CA GLN A 542 19.17 0.97 8.97
C GLN A 542 20.43 1.50 8.25
N LYS A 543 21.04 2.58 8.76
CA LYS A 543 22.29 3.14 8.19
C LYS A 543 23.56 2.46 8.70
N VAL A 544 23.46 1.68 9.77
CA VAL A 544 24.62 1.15 10.51
C VAL A 544 24.79 -0.34 10.28
N ILE A 545 23.70 -1.08 10.06
CA ILE A 545 23.74 -2.52 9.83
C ILE A 545 24.23 -2.80 8.40
N PRO A 546 25.19 -3.73 8.22
CA PRO A 546 25.60 -4.15 6.90
C PRO A 546 24.49 -5.00 6.25
N ASP A 547 24.01 -4.57 5.08
CA ASP A 547 22.99 -5.27 4.29
C ASP A 547 23.51 -5.54 2.86
N VAL A 548 23.10 -6.68 2.29
CA VAL A 548 23.49 -7.09 0.94
C VAL A 548 22.39 -6.65 -0.02
N GLN A 549 22.66 -5.76 -0.96
CA GLN A 549 21.64 -5.28 -1.88
C GLN A 549 21.10 -6.40 -2.79
N SER A 550 19.81 -6.34 -3.10
CA SER A 550 19.20 -7.25 -4.08
C SER A 550 19.62 -6.85 -5.50
N PRO A 551 19.81 -7.80 -6.43
CA PRO A 551 20.20 -7.49 -7.80
C PRO A 551 19.11 -6.69 -8.52
N GLU A 552 19.45 -5.50 -9.02
CA GLU A 552 18.53 -4.59 -9.69
C GLU A 552 18.05 -5.15 -11.05
N GLY A 553 16.77 -5.50 -11.14
CA GLY A 553 16.04 -5.67 -12.40
C GLY A 553 16.42 -6.86 -13.31
N ARG A 554 17.50 -7.61 -13.04
CA ARG A 554 17.94 -8.74 -13.87
C ARG A 554 17.95 -10.05 -13.06
N ARG A 555 17.19 -11.06 -13.49
CA ARG A 555 17.25 -12.41 -12.91
C ARG A 555 18.63 -13.02 -13.18
N ILE A 556 19.35 -13.37 -12.12
CA ILE A 556 20.68 -14.00 -12.21
C ILE A 556 20.51 -15.42 -12.79
N PRO A 557 21.30 -15.80 -13.82
CA PRO A 557 21.30 -17.17 -14.35
C PRO A 557 21.50 -18.23 -13.27
N PHE A 558 20.89 -19.41 -13.44
CA PHE A 558 21.01 -20.50 -12.46
C PHE A 558 22.45 -20.90 -12.17
N ARG A 559 23.31 -20.93 -13.20
CA ARG A 559 24.75 -21.28 -13.07
C ARG A 559 25.48 -20.33 -12.12
N ASP A 560 25.20 -19.03 -12.23
CA ASP A 560 25.82 -18.01 -11.38
C ASP A 560 25.27 -18.12 -9.96
N ARG A 561 23.95 -18.32 -9.78
CA ARG A 561 23.34 -18.57 -8.47
C ARG A 561 23.92 -19.80 -7.77
N LEU A 562 24.17 -20.87 -8.53
CA LEU A 562 24.85 -22.06 -8.02
C LEU A 562 26.28 -21.72 -7.59
N GLY A 563 27.00 -20.91 -8.38
CA GLY A 563 28.34 -20.40 -8.03
C GLY A 563 28.39 -19.65 -6.70
N TYR A 564 27.48 -18.69 -6.48
CA TYR A 564 27.37 -17.98 -5.19
C TYR A 564 27.03 -18.90 -4.03
N THR A 565 26.17 -19.90 -4.27
CA THR A 565 25.81 -20.91 -3.26
C THR A 565 27.03 -21.76 -2.87
N LEU A 566 27.87 -22.14 -3.84
CA LEU A 566 29.12 -22.87 -3.58
C LEU A 566 30.15 -22.03 -2.81
N VAL A 567 30.27 -20.74 -3.13
CA VAL A 567 31.16 -19.82 -2.38
C VAL A 567 30.68 -19.69 -0.93
N CYS A 568 29.37 -19.52 -0.72
CA CYS A 568 28.78 -19.48 0.62
C CYS A 568 29.09 -20.76 1.42
N LEU A 569 28.96 -21.92 0.78
CA LEU A 569 29.28 -23.21 1.38
C LEU A 569 30.77 -23.33 1.74
N ALA A 570 31.66 -22.91 0.84
CA ALA A 570 33.10 -22.96 1.06
C ALA A 570 33.51 -22.09 2.26
N ILE A 571 32.96 -20.88 2.38
CA ILE A 571 33.20 -20.00 3.53
C ILE A 571 32.76 -20.68 4.82
N PHE A 572 31.56 -21.26 4.85
CA PHE A 572 31.05 -21.98 6.02
C PHE A 572 31.93 -23.17 6.44
N LEU A 573 32.38 -23.99 5.48
CA LEU A 573 33.25 -25.14 5.75
C LEU A 573 34.60 -24.71 6.32
N VAL A 574 35.20 -23.64 5.78
CA VAL A 574 36.45 -23.08 6.31
C VAL A 574 36.24 -22.53 7.73
N CYS A 575 35.21 -21.73 7.96
CA CYS A 575 34.90 -21.17 9.27
C CYS A 575 34.60 -22.25 10.32
N SER A 576 33.98 -23.36 9.93
CA SER A 576 33.71 -24.51 10.80
C SER A 576 34.95 -25.27 11.27
N GLN A 577 36.12 -25.00 10.67
CA GLN A 577 37.41 -25.62 11.02
C GLN A 577 38.43 -24.63 11.60
N LEU A 578 38.14 -23.32 11.56
CA LEU A 578 39.02 -22.28 12.09
C LEU A 578 38.93 -22.22 13.63
N PRO A 579 40.01 -22.54 14.38
CA PRO A 579 39.97 -22.57 15.84
C PRO A 579 39.91 -21.16 16.45
N LEU A 580 39.24 -21.01 17.59
CA LEU A 580 39.19 -19.76 18.35
C LEU A 580 40.53 -19.48 19.03
N TYR A 581 41.04 -18.26 18.83
CA TYR A 581 42.27 -17.83 19.48
C TYR A 581 42.00 -17.36 20.92
N GLY A 582 42.83 -17.79 21.88
CA GLY A 582 42.77 -17.36 23.28
C GLY A 582 42.09 -18.34 24.26
N VAL A 583 41.67 -19.53 23.81
CA VAL A 583 41.06 -20.57 24.64
C VAL A 583 42.12 -21.37 25.41
N LYS A 584 41.96 -21.56 26.73
CA LYS A 584 42.94 -22.29 27.58
C LYS A 584 42.55 -23.73 27.90
N THR A 585 41.25 -24.02 28.02
CA THR A 585 40.75 -25.39 28.26
C THR A 585 39.52 -25.69 27.42
N THR A 586 39.54 -26.81 26.70
CA THR A 586 38.38 -27.36 25.96
C THR A 586 37.60 -28.41 26.76
N ALA A 587 37.94 -28.62 28.04
CA ALA A 587 37.41 -29.68 28.89
C ALA A 587 36.13 -29.33 29.68
N GLY A 588 35.47 -28.21 29.37
CA GLY A 588 34.16 -27.88 29.96
C GLY A 588 33.04 -28.82 29.47
N SER A 589 31.99 -29.03 30.27
CA SER A 589 30.81 -29.77 29.83
C SER A 589 30.04 -28.96 28.78
N ASP A 590 29.65 -29.60 27.68
CA ASP A 590 29.00 -28.95 26.53
C ASP A 590 27.46 -28.93 26.68
N PRO A 591 26.84 -27.76 26.94
CA PRO A 591 25.38 -27.62 27.11
C PRO A 591 24.57 -27.97 25.87
N PHE A 592 25.17 -27.76 24.69
CA PHE A 592 24.48 -27.77 23.41
C PHE A 592 24.80 -29.01 22.59
N TYR A 593 25.39 -30.05 23.17
CA TYR A 593 25.83 -31.24 22.43
C TYR A 593 24.78 -31.75 21.43
N TRP A 594 23.50 -31.81 21.84
CA TRP A 594 22.38 -32.22 20.99
C TRP A 594 21.87 -31.13 20.04
N ALA A 595 22.02 -29.85 20.41
CA ALA A 595 21.57 -28.69 19.65
C ALA A 595 22.58 -28.22 18.60
N ARG A 596 23.88 -28.53 18.76
CA ARG A 596 24.96 -28.10 17.87
C ARG A 596 24.77 -28.56 16.44
N VAL A 597 24.27 -29.78 16.26
CA VAL A 597 23.98 -30.36 14.94
C VAL A 597 22.92 -29.53 14.20
N ILE A 598 21.93 -29.02 14.92
CA ILE A 598 20.82 -28.23 14.36
C ILE A 598 21.22 -26.75 14.19
N MET A 599 22.07 -26.24 15.08
CA MET A 599 22.60 -24.88 15.01
C MET A 599 23.79 -24.77 14.04
N ALA A 600 24.16 -25.84 13.34
CA ALA A 600 25.36 -25.89 12.49
C ALA A 600 26.60 -25.32 13.20
N SER A 601 26.78 -25.71 14.47
CA SER A 601 27.79 -25.18 15.38
C SER A 601 28.92 -26.18 15.59
N SER A 602 30.16 -25.70 15.50
CA SER A 602 31.38 -26.47 15.74
C SER A 602 32.11 -25.95 16.97
N ARG A 603 32.29 -26.80 17.97
CA ARG A 603 32.92 -26.43 19.24
C ARG A 603 34.39 -26.05 19.05
N GLY A 604 34.82 -24.98 19.70
CA GLY A 604 36.19 -24.47 19.69
C GLY A 604 36.57 -23.72 18.42
N THR A 605 35.60 -23.40 17.56
CA THR A 605 35.82 -22.76 16.26
C THR A 605 35.09 -21.43 16.16
N VAL A 606 35.41 -20.65 15.14
CA VAL A 606 34.73 -19.38 14.84
C VAL A 606 33.20 -19.59 14.68
N MET A 607 32.76 -20.79 14.27
CA MET A 607 31.35 -21.18 14.17
C MET A 607 30.75 -21.75 15.47
N GLU A 608 31.29 -21.44 16.64
CA GLU A 608 30.77 -21.95 17.92
C GLU A 608 29.31 -21.59 18.18
N LEU A 609 28.88 -20.36 17.89
CA LEU A 609 27.47 -19.96 18.08
C LEU A 609 26.57 -20.46 16.94
N GLY A 610 27.18 -20.86 15.81
CA GLY A 610 26.46 -21.33 14.63
C GLY A 610 25.43 -20.32 14.11
N ILE A 611 24.29 -20.84 13.65
CA ILE A 611 23.14 -20.06 13.17
C ILE A 611 22.09 -19.79 14.27
N GLY A 612 22.33 -20.25 15.51
CA GLY A 612 21.38 -20.19 16.62
C GLY A 612 20.84 -18.78 16.93
N PRO A 613 21.70 -17.74 17.02
CA PRO A 613 21.27 -16.36 17.19
C PRO A 613 20.32 -15.88 16.09
N THR A 614 20.63 -16.19 14.83
CA THR A 614 19.84 -15.77 13.66
C THR A 614 18.48 -16.42 13.64
N ILE A 615 18.39 -17.73 13.87
CA ILE A 615 17.10 -18.45 13.96
C ILE A 615 16.23 -17.88 15.10
N THR A 616 16.85 -17.61 16.26
CA THR A 616 16.12 -17.06 17.42
C THR A 616 15.61 -15.65 17.14
N ALA A 617 16.40 -14.82 16.46
CA ALA A 617 15.99 -13.49 16.06
C ALA A 617 14.85 -13.50 15.03
N GLY A 618 14.95 -14.36 14.02
CA GLY A 618 13.91 -14.55 13.02
C GLY A 618 12.58 -14.98 13.64
N LEU A 619 12.62 -15.97 14.55
CA LEU A 619 11.44 -16.44 15.30
C LEU A 619 10.77 -15.30 16.07
N VAL A 620 11.52 -14.53 16.84
CA VAL A 620 10.97 -13.44 17.66
C VAL A 620 10.34 -12.38 16.78
N THR A 621 11.03 -11.95 15.71
CA THR A 621 10.52 -10.93 14.79
C THR A 621 9.24 -11.40 14.07
N GLN A 622 9.23 -12.66 13.62
CA GLN A 622 8.08 -13.24 12.94
C GLN A 622 6.89 -13.41 13.90
N LEU A 623 7.09 -13.91 15.12
CA LEU A 623 6.03 -14.07 16.11
C LEU A 623 5.46 -12.71 16.56
N LEU A 624 6.30 -11.68 16.71
CA LEU A 624 5.86 -10.32 17.00
C LEU A 624 5.06 -9.69 15.85
N SER A 625 5.42 -9.99 14.61
CA SER A 625 4.68 -9.55 13.43
C SER A 625 3.34 -10.27 13.29
N GLY A 626 3.31 -11.60 13.42
CA GLY A 626 2.08 -12.37 13.25
C GLY A 626 1.09 -12.27 14.42
N SER A 627 1.56 -12.01 15.64
CA SER A 627 0.69 -11.71 16.78
C SER A 627 -0.01 -10.35 16.69
N LYS A 628 0.25 -9.57 15.62
CA LYS A 628 -0.21 -8.19 15.42
C LYS A 628 0.18 -7.24 16.57
N ILE A 629 1.16 -7.62 17.40
CA ILE A 629 1.76 -6.75 18.39
C ILE A 629 2.56 -5.65 17.69
N ILE A 630 3.18 -5.97 16.54
CA ILE A 630 3.71 -4.99 15.59
C ILE A 630 2.66 -4.82 14.49
N ASP A 631 1.86 -3.76 14.59
CA ASP A 631 0.87 -3.42 13.56
C ASP A 631 1.56 -2.73 12.38
N VAL A 632 1.51 -3.38 11.21
CA VAL A 632 2.04 -2.83 9.96
C VAL A 632 0.87 -2.16 9.24
N ASP A 633 0.82 -0.84 9.32
CA ASP A 633 -0.26 -0.04 8.76
C ASP A 633 -0.03 0.25 7.26
N TYR A 634 -0.62 -0.58 6.40
CA TYR A 634 -0.58 -0.40 4.94
C TYR A 634 -1.25 0.89 4.42
N SER A 635 -1.88 1.70 5.29
CA SER A 635 -2.52 2.97 4.93
C SER A 635 -1.55 4.16 4.81
N VAL A 636 -0.34 4.05 5.37
CA VAL A 636 0.68 5.10 5.34
C VAL A 636 1.54 4.97 4.09
N LYS A 637 1.73 6.05 3.33
CA LYS A 637 2.53 6.08 2.08
C LYS A 637 3.93 5.48 2.22
N GLY A 638 4.55 5.59 3.41
CA GLY A 638 5.87 5.02 3.71
C GLY A 638 5.87 3.49 3.89
N ASP A 639 4.79 2.92 4.44
CA ASP A 639 4.64 1.46 4.63
C ASP A 639 3.89 0.79 3.45
N ARG A 640 3.36 1.60 2.52
CA ARG A 640 2.72 1.13 1.29
C ARG A 640 3.70 0.50 0.30
N GLU A 641 4.98 0.83 0.42
CA GLU A 641 6.04 0.11 -0.27
C GLU A 641 6.30 -1.20 0.49
N LEU A 642 5.78 -2.31 -0.02
CA LEU A 642 6.03 -3.67 0.52
C LEU A 642 7.54 -3.90 0.77
N VAL A 643 8.37 -3.30 -0.09
CA VAL A 643 9.83 -3.27 -0.01
C VAL A 643 10.31 -2.60 1.29
N TYR A 644 9.76 -1.44 1.66
CA TYR A 644 10.14 -0.71 2.87
C TYR A 644 9.85 -1.50 4.15
N VAL A 645 8.63 -2.04 4.28
CA VAL A 645 8.24 -2.87 5.44
C VAL A 645 9.11 -4.12 5.54
N CYS A 646 9.33 -4.83 4.42
CA CYS A 646 10.22 -5.99 4.38
C CYS A 646 11.66 -5.63 4.79
N HIS A 647 12.18 -4.48 4.34
CA HIS A 647 13.51 -4.01 4.74
C HIS A 647 13.58 -3.68 6.23
N VAL A 648 12.57 -3.03 6.80
CA VAL A 648 12.55 -2.68 8.23
C VAL A 648 12.47 -3.93 9.11
N LEU A 649 11.65 -4.92 8.73
CA LEU A 649 11.56 -6.19 9.45
C LEU A 649 12.87 -7.00 9.38
N LYS A 650 13.51 -7.06 8.19
CA LYS A 650 14.85 -7.66 8.04
C LYS A 650 15.90 -6.92 8.89
N THR A 651 15.82 -5.59 8.94
CA THR A 651 16.69 -4.78 9.79
C THR A 651 16.48 -5.10 11.26
N ALA A 652 15.23 -5.26 11.72
CA ALA A 652 14.92 -5.64 13.09
C ALA A 652 15.46 -7.03 13.46
N GLU A 653 15.30 -8.01 12.57
CA GLU A 653 15.86 -9.35 12.72
C GLU A 653 17.40 -9.32 12.82
N ALA A 654 18.06 -8.55 11.96
CA ALA A 654 19.50 -8.35 12.02
C ALA A 654 19.97 -7.71 13.33
N VAL A 655 19.32 -6.64 13.80
CA VAL A 655 19.65 -6.01 15.10
C VAL A 655 19.53 -7.03 16.23
N LEU A 656 18.40 -7.74 16.27
CA LEU A 656 18.14 -8.69 17.34
C LEU A 656 19.12 -9.86 17.30
N GLY A 657 19.47 -10.35 16.11
CA GLY A 657 20.47 -11.41 15.92
C GLY A 657 21.86 -10.99 16.41
N LEU A 658 22.27 -9.76 16.14
CA LEU A 658 23.55 -9.22 16.62
C LEU A 658 23.56 -9.05 18.16
N ILE A 659 22.47 -8.57 18.75
CA ILE A 659 22.33 -8.45 20.21
C ILE A 659 22.40 -9.83 20.86
N ILE A 660 21.69 -10.83 20.32
CA ILE A 660 21.72 -12.20 20.83
C ILE A 660 23.13 -12.79 20.68
N THR A 661 23.82 -12.55 19.56
CA THR A 661 25.19 -13.02 19.33
C THR A 661 26.16 -12.48 20.38
N ILE A 662 26.14 -11.16 20.63
CA ILE A 662 26.97 -10.53 21.67
C ILE A 662 26.61 -11.08 23.04
N GLY A 663 25.30 -11.15 23.35
CA GLY A 663 24.82 -11.67 24.63
C GLY A 663 25.28 -13.11 24.89
N GLN A 664 25.14 -13.99 23.91
CA GLN A 664 25.60 -15.38 24.01
C GLN A 664 27.12 -15.46 24.13
N ALA A 665 27.88 -14.73 23.30
CA ALA A 665 29.35 -14.71 23.37
C ALA A 665 29.86 -14.27 24.76
N VAL A 666 29.26 -13.22 25.33
CA VAL A 666 29.59 -12.75 26.69
C VAL A 666 29.24 -13.80 27.73
N VAL A 667 28.07 -14.43 27.64
CA VAL A 667 27.67 -15.48 28.59
C VAL A 667 28.59 -16.70 28.48
N TYR A 668 29.03 -17.10 27.29
CA TYR A 668 29.96 -18.22 27.11
C TYR A 668 31.33 -17.96 27.76
N VAL A 669 31.87 -16.75 27.60
CA VAL A 669 33.12 -16.37 28.26
C VAL A 669 32.91 -16.27 29.78
N TYR A 670 31.82 -15.66 30.23
CA TYR A 670 31.51 -15.48 31.64
C TYR A 670 31.24 -16.79 32.40
N THR A 671 30.65 -17.78 31.73
CA THR A 671 30.41 -19.12 32.29
C THR A 671 31.68 -19.95 32.45
N GLY A 672 32.82 -19.43 31.99
CA GLY A 672 34.10 -20.12 32.05
C GLY A 672 34.15 -21.35 31.13
N MET A 673 33.36 -21.38 30.06
CA MET A 673 33.39 -22.48 29.07
C MET A 673 34.74 -22.59 28.34
N TYR A 674 35.52 -21.50 28.31
CA TYR A 674 36.84 -21.43 27.68
C TYR A 674 38.00 -21.39 28.69
N GLY A 675 37.70 -21.57 29.98
CA GLY A 675 38.56 -21.35 31.15
C GLY A 675 37.99 -20.30 32.11
N GLU A 676 38.44 -20.26 33.38
CA GLU A 676 37.95 -19.22 34.30
C GLU A 676 38.35 -17.81 33.81
N PRO A 677 37.46 -16.80 33.88
CA PRO A 677 37.77 -15.44 33.40
C PRO A 677 39.02 -14.81 34.05
N SER A 678 39.32 -15.19 35.29
CA SER A 678 40.53 -14.84 36.05
C SER A 678 41.80 -15.39 35.41
N GLU A 679 41.75 -16.58 34.82
CA GLU A 679 42.88 -17.28 34.24
C GLU A 679 43.14 -16.90 32.77
N ILE A 680 42.09 -16.60 32.00
CA ILE A 680 42.19 -16.23 30.58
C ILE A 680 42.75 -14.81 30.39
N GLY A 681 42.41 -13.89 31.30
CA GLY A 681 42.77 -12.48 31.25
C GLY A 681 41.82 -11.64 30.40
N PHE A 682 41.61 -10.38 30.79
CA PHE A 682 40.62 -9.47 30.19
C PHE A 682 40.75 -9.32 28.66
N PHE A 683 41.98 -9.20 28.16
CA PHE A 683 42.25 -9.03 26.72
C PHE A 683 41.81 -10.25 25.89
N ASN A 684 42.14 -11.47 26.35
CA ASN A 684 41.76 -12.69 25.65
C ASN A 684 40.25 -12.95 25.75
N CYS A 685 39.62 -12.63 26.89
CA CYS A 685 38.16 -12.67 27.02
C CYS A 685 37.47 -11.74 25.99
N PHE A 686 37.96 -10.51 25.84
CA PHE A 686 37.45 -9.57 24.84
C PHE A 686 37.68 -10.09 23.41
N LEU A 687 38.87 -10.65 23.13
CA LEU A 687 39.23 -11.18 21.83
C LEU A 687 38.36 -12.38 21.42
N ILE A 688 37.97 -13.25 22.35
CA ILE A 688 37.02 -14.35 22.09
C ILE A 688 35.64 -13.80 21.74
N VAL A 689 35.13 -12.82 22.51
CA VAL A 689 33.84 -12.18 22.21
C VAL A 689 33.86 -11.50 20.84
N ALA A 690 34.94 -10.81 20.50
CA ALA A 690 35.10 -10.14 19.21
C ALA A 690 35.12 -11.14 18.04
N GLN A 691 35.84 -12.27 18.17
CA GLN A 691 35.86 -13.33 17.16
C GLN A 691 34.46 -13.92 16.93
N LEU A 692 33.73 -14.21 18.00
CA LEU A 692 32.36 -14.75 17.92
C LEU A 692 31.37 -13.74 17.31
N PHE A 693 31.54 -12.45 17.61
CA PHE A 693 30.72 -11.40 17.02
C PHE A 693 30.95 -11.26 15.51
N VAL A 694 32.21 -11.24 15.07
CA VAL A 694 32.56 -11.17 13.64
C VAL A 694 32.02 -12.39 12.89
N ALA A 695 32.10 -13.57 13.50
CA ALA A 695 31.49 -14.78 12.95
C ALA A 695 29.98 -14.65 12.76
N GLY A 696 29.27 -14.13 13.77
CA GLY A 696 27.82 -13.90 13.69
C GLY A 696 27.43 -12.90 12.62
N VAL A 697 28.21 -11.82 12.46
CA VAL A 697 28.01 -10.85 11.35
C VAL A 697 28.20 -11.53 9.99
N LEU A 698 29.23 -12.37 9.84
CA LEU A 698 29.49 -13.09 8.60
C LEU A 698 28.32 -14.04 8.25
N VAL A 699 27.82 -14.81 9.22
CA VAL A 699 26.68 -15.72 9.04
C VAL A 699 25.42 -14.96 8.62
N LEU A 700 25.14 -13.82 9.25
CA LEU A 700 24.02 -12.95 8.90
C LEU A 700 24.13 -12.44 7.44
N LEU A 701 25.31 -12.01 7.02
CA LEU A 701 25.54 -11.51 5.66
C LEU A 701 25.40 -12.61 4.60
N LEU A 702 25.89 -13.81 4.88
CA LEU A 702 25.73 -14.97 4.00
C LEU A 702 24.25 -15.35 3.83
N ASP A 703 23.47 -15.29 4.91
CA ASP A 703 22.02 -15.56 4.84
C ASP A 703 21.27 -14.47 4.07
N ASN A 704 21.58 -13.19 4.32
CA ASN A 704 21.02 -12.08 3.55
C ASN A 704 21.36 -12.18 2.06
N MET A 705 22.59 -12.57 1.71
CA MET A 705 23.01 -12.76 0.32
C MET A 705 22.14 -13.80 -0.40
N LEU A 706 21.96 -14.98 0.17
CA LEU A 706 21.15 -16.03 -0.46
C LEU A 706 19.66 -15.65 -0.51
N ASN A 707 19.11 -15.08 0.58
CA ASN A 707 17.71 -14.64 0.65
C ASN A 707 17.37 -13.48 -0.29
N ASN A 708 18.35 -12.64 -0.65
CA ASN A 708 18.18 -11.53 -1.59
C ASN A 708 18.33 -11.96 -3.07
N GLY A 709 18.44 -13.27 -3.33
CA GLY A 709 18.36 -13.84 -4.68
C GLY A 709 19.69 -14.04 -5.40
N TRP A 710 20.82 -13.84 -4.72
CA TRP A 710 22.14 -14.12 -5.28
C TRP A 710 22.45 -15.61 -5.40
N GLY A 711 21.81 -16.45 -4.59
CA GLY A 711 21.99 -17.91 -4.66
C GLY A 711 20.68 -18.67 -4.53
N LEU A 712 20.79 -19.96 -4.24
CA LEU A 712 19.66 -20.89 -4.12
C LEU A 712 19.31 -21.09 -2.65
N GLY A 713 18.02 -21.01 -2.32
CA GLY A 713 17.50 -21.28 -0.98
C GLY A 713 17.98 -20.27 0.07
N SER A 714 18.08 -20.72 1.33
CA SER A 714 18.60 -19.93 2.45
C SER A 714 19.91 -20.50 2.99
N ALA A 715 20.77 -19.64 3.56
CA ALA A 715 22.07 -20.08 4.10
C ALA A 715 21.88 -20.92 5.36
N ILE A 716 20.91 -20.55 6.19
CA ILE A 716 20.48 -21.34 7.36
C ILE A 716 20.21 -22.80 6.94
N SER A 717 19.40 -23.02 5.91
CA SER A 717 19.07 -24.37 5.44
C SER A 717 20.32 -25.10 4.90
N LEU A 718 21.14 -24.40 4.13
CA LEU A 718 22.36 -24.96 3.55
C LEU A 718 23.35 -25.42 4.62
N PHE A 719 23.58 -24.62 5.67
CA PHE A 719 24.52 -24.93 6.74
C PHE A 719 24.06 -26.10 7.60
N ILE A 720 22.77 -26.18 7.91
CA ILE A 720 22.15 -27.31 8.62
C ILE A 720 22.37 -28.60 7.83
N ALA A 721 21.95 -28.61 6.56
CA ALA A 721 22.06 -29.80 5.72
C ALA A 721 23.52 -30.26 5.58
N THR A 722 24.45 -29.31 5.42
CA THR A 722 25.89 -29.59 5.29
C THR A 722 26.45 -30.22 6.57
N ASN A 723 26.20 -29.63 7.74
CA ASN A 723 26.73 -30.13 9.01
C ASN A 723 26.22 -31.55 9.32
N ILE A 724 24.93 -31.81 9.07
CA ILE A 724 24.35 -33.14 9.28
C ILE A 724 24.93 -34.16 8.31
N CYS A 725 25.05 -33.81 7.02
CA CYS A 725 25.65 -34.69 6.03
C CYS A 725 27.12 -34.99 6.38
N GLU A 726 27.89 -33.97 6.79
CA GLU A 726 29.26 -34.12 7.28
C GLU A 726 29.32 -35.08 8.49
N SER A 727 28.44 -34.90 9.48
CA SER A 727 28.38 -35.77 10.67
C SER A 727 28.07 -37.23 10.30
N ILE A 728 27.13 -37.45 9.37
CA ILE A 728 26.78 -38.80 8.89
C ILE A 728 27.97 -39.43 8.17
N VAL A 729 28.65 -38.68 7.30
CA VAL A 729 29.82 -39.17 6.56
C VAL A 729 30.95 -39.55 7.51
N TRP A 730 31.29 -38.70 8.47
CA TRP A 730 32.34 -39.01 9.45
C TRP A 730 31.97 -40.19 10.35
N LYS A 731 30.74 -40.27 10.86
CA LYS A 731 30.32 -41.42 11.69
C LYS A 731 30.23 -42.74 10.91
N ALA A 732 30.08 -42.68 9.58
CA ALA A 732 30.10 -43.86 8.71
C ALA A 732 31.53 -44.27 8.32
N PHE A 733 32.39 -43.31 7.96
CA PHE A 733 33.67 -43.51 7.27
C PHE A 733 34.91 -42.94 7.99
N SER A 734 34.83 -42.51 9.26
CA SER A 734 36.00 -42.02 10.01
C SER A 734 37.05 -43.14 10.17
N PRO A 735 38.30 -42.92 9.70
CA PRO A 735 39.40 -43.86 9.88
C PRO A 735 40.11 -43.69 11.23
N TYR A 736 39.62 -42.82 12.11
CA TYR A 736 40.24 -42.58 13.42
C TYR A 736 40.03 -43.76 14.35
N THR A 737 41.05 -44.13 15.13
CA THR A 737 40.99 -45.27 16.07
C THR A 737 40.86 -44.80 17.51
N LEU A 738 39.87 -45.32 18.23
CA LEU A 738 39.65 -45.07 19.65
C LEU A 738 39.81 -46.37 20.44
N ASN A 739 40.36 -46.27 21.66
CA ASN A 739 40.56 -47.42 22.52
C ASN A 739 39.44 -47.51 23.57
N ALA A 740 38.38 -48.25 23.26
CA ALA A 740 37.19 -48.39 24.09
C ALA A 740 37.29 -49.53 25.14
N GLY A 741 38.50 -49.86 25.60
CA GLY A 741 38.74 -50.92 26.59
C GLY A 741 38.72 -52.36 26.04
N ARG A 742 38.61 -52.54 24.72
CA ARG A 742 38.66 -53.84 24.02
C ARG A 742 39.73 -53.91 22.91
N GLY A 743 40.66 -52.95 22.88
CA GLY A 743 41.66 -52.75 21.81
C GLY A 743 41.34 -51.55 20.93
N PRO A 744 42.23 -51.19 19.98
CA PRO A 744 41.99 -50.09 19.05
C PRO A 744 40.87 -50.47 18.07
N GLU A 745 39.75 -49.73 18.10
CA GLU A 745 38.66 -49.87 17.15
C GLU A 745 38.51 -48.61 16.30
N PHE A 746 38.19 -48.77 15.02
CA PHE A 746 37.83 -47.63 14.17
C PHE A 746 36.52 -46.99 14.62
N GLU A 747 36.47 -45.66 14.61
CA GLU A 747 35.30 -44.89 14.97
C GLU A 747 34.15 -45.12 13.98
N GLY A 748 34.43 -45.10 12.67
CA GLY A 748 33.44 -45.22 11.61
C GLY A 748 32.73 -46.58 11.58
N ALA A 749 31.39 -46.58 11.53
CA ALA A 749 30.58 -47.80 11.57
C ALA A 749 30.85 -48.77 10.40
N LEU A 750 31.06 -48.26 9.18
CA LEU A 750 31.31 -49.09 8.00
C LEU A 750 32.75 -49.60 7.97
N ILE A 751 33.72 -48.76 8.31
CA ILE A 751 35.13 -49.16 8.37
C ILE A 751 35.33 -50.19 9.48
N ALA A 752 34.69 -50.01 10.65
CA ALA A 752 34.70 -50.99 11.73
C ALA A 752 34.04 -52.31 11.31
N LEU A 753 32.92 -52.28 10.57
CA LEU A 753 32.29 -53.49 10.02
C LEU A 753 33.25 -54.27 9.12
N PHE A 754 33.88 -53.62 8.15
CA PHE A 754 34.84 -54.28 7.25
C PHE A 754 36.09 -54.74 8.00
N HIS A 755 36.59 -53.94 8.94
CA HIS A 755 37.74 -54.30 9.77
C HIS A 755 37.44 -55.53 10.63
N PHE A 756 36.33 -55.56 11.38
CA PHE A 756 35.96 -56.72 12.19
C PHE A 756 35.64 -57.96 11.35
N ALA A 757 35.02 -57.78 10.18
CA ALA A 757 34.77 -58.87 9.24
C ALA A 757 36.06 -59.48 8.68
N LEU A 758 37.13 -58.69 8.51
CA LEU A 758 38.41 -59.15 7.98
C LEU A 758 39.37 -59.66 9.08
N THR A 759 39.45 -59.02 10.25
CA THR A 759 40.47 -59.31 11.28
C THR A 759 40.06 -60.34 12.32
N ARG A 760 38.76 -60.54 12.58
CA ARG A 760 38.29 -61.48 13.61
C ARG A 760 37.98 -62.88 13.02
N SER A 761 38.40 -63.93 13.73
CA SER A 761 38.20 -65.33 13.35
C SER A 761 36.75 -65.80 13.51
N ASP A 762 36.03 -65.33 14.53
CA ASP A 762 34.63 -65.65 14.79
C ASP A 762 33.68 -64.64 14.14
N LYS A 763 33.12 -65.02 12.98
CA LYS A 763 32.31 -64.12 12.14
C LYS A 763 30.99 -63.71 12.80
N THR A 764 30.36 -64.60 13.56
CA THR A 764 29.06 -64.31 14.21
C THR A 764 29.18 -63.24 15.28
N ARG A 765 30.23 -63.35 16.12
CA ARG A 765 30.55 -62.36 17.15
C ARG A 765 31.06 -61.05 16.54
N ALA A 766 31.82 -61.12 15.45
CA ALA A 766 32.27 -59.93 14.71
C ALA A 766 31.12 -59.11 14.14
N PHE A 767 30.10 -59.74 13.56
CA PHE A 767 28.89 -59.04 13.09
C PHE A 767 28.06 -58.51 14.26
N LYS A 768 27.85 -59.29 15.33
CA LYS A 768 27.11 -58.81 16.50
C LYS A 768 27.76 -57.57 17.12
N ASP A 769 29.08 -57.58 17.25
CA ASP A 769 29.85 -56.45 17.79
C ASP A 769 29.87 -55.25 16.81
N ALA A 770 29.83 -55.46 15.50
CA ALA A 770 29.74 -54.37 14.51
C ALA A 770 28.36 -53.70 14.47
N PHE A 771 27.29 -54.50 14.64
CA PHE A 771 25.91 -54.02 14.65
C PHE A 771 25.51 -53.37 15.98
N TYR A 772 26.09 -53.81 17.11
CA TYR A 772 25.78 -53.31 18.45
C TYR A 772 27.05 -52.86 19.19
N ARG A 773 27.42 -51.59 19.00
CA ARG A 773 28.53 -50.92 19.73
C ARG A 773 27.97 -49.96 20.76
N ALA A 774 28.43 -50.07 22.00
CA ALA A 774 28.05 -49.16 23.08
C ALA A 774 29.02 -47.96 23.09
N GLY A 775 28.48 -46.75 22.91
CA GLY A 775 29.26 -45.50 22.94
C GLY A 775 30.00 -45.14 21.64
N LEU A 776 29.92 -45.96 20.58
CA LEU A 776 30.47 -45.67 19.25
C LEU A 776 29.42 -45.90 18.16
N PRO A 777 29.51 -45.22 16.99
CA PRO A 777 28.60 -45.42 15.88
C PRO A 777 28.54 -46.89 15.43
N ASN A 778 27.33 -47.40 15.22
CA ASN A 778 27.10 -48.78 14.81
C ASN A 778 26.31 -48.90 13.50
N VAL A 779 26.36 -50.08 12.87
CA VAL A 779 25.73 -50.31 11.56
C VAL A 779 24.21 -50.25 11.63
N LEU A 780 23.60 -50.65 12.76
CA LEU A 780 22.15 -50.60 12.95
C LEU A 780 21.63 -49.15 12.96
N GLN A 781 22.36 -48.22 13.58
CA GLN A 781 22.04 -46.78 13.57
C GLN A 781 22.14 -46.20 12.15
N LEU A 782 23.10 -46.67 11.34
CA LEU A 782 23.23 -46.26 9.94
C LEU A 782 22.04 -46.76 9.09
N LEU A 783 21.63 -48.02 9.27
CA LEU A 783 20.44 -48.58 8.61
C LEU A 783 19.15 -47.88 9.06
N ALA A 784 19.03 -47.57 10.36
CA ALA A 784 17.92 -46.79 10.88
C ALA A 784 17.86 -45.39 10.25
N THR A 785 19.01 -44.75 10.04
CA THR A 785 19.12 -43.46 9.34
C THR A 785 18.63 -43.55 7.90
N ALA A 786 19.00 -44.61 7.17
CA ALA A 786 18.53 -44.83 5.79
C ALA A 786 17.02 -45.12 5.73
N ALA A 787 16.47 -45.86 6.70
CA ALA A 787 15.04 -46.15 6.79
C ALA A 787 14.23 -44.88 7.08
N VAL A 788 14.68 -44.05 8.03
CA VAL A 788 14.06 -42.74 8.31
C VAL A 788 14.13 -41.84 7.08
N PHE A 789 15.27 -41.80 6.37
CA PHE A 789 15.42 -41.04 5.14
C PHE A 789 14.35 -41.42 4.09
N ALA A 790 14.20 -42.72 3.80
CA ALA A 790 13.22 -43.20 2.84
C ALA A 790 11.77 -42.88 3.24
N LEU A 791 11.46 -43.01 4.53
CA LEU A 791 10.13 -42.71 5.07
C LEU A 791 9.78 -41.22 4.96
N VAL A 792 10.75 -40.34 5.20
CA VAL A 792 10.55 -38.88 5.07
C VAL A 792 10.32 -38.49 3.61
N VAL A 793 11.14 -39.01 2.67
CA VAL A 793 10.95 -38.76 1.23
C VAL A 793 9.57 -39.24 0.77
N TYR A 794 9.11 -40.40 1.27
CA TYR A 794 7.79 -40.93 0.95
C TYR A 794 6.67 -39.98 1.41
N PHE A 795 6.72 -39.49 2.65
CA PHE A 795 5.71 -38.56 3.16
C PHE A 795 5.74 -37.18 2.49
N GLN A 796 6.90 -36.76 1.98
CA GLN A 796 6.99 -35.51 1.21
C GLN A 796 6.27 -35.55 -0.13
N GLY A 797 6.10 -36.74 -0.71
CA GLY A 797 5.31 -36.93 -1.93
C GLY A 797 3.80 -36.76 -1.73
N PHE A 798 3.31 -36.62 -0.49
CA PHE A 798 1.87 -36.52 -0.23
C PHE A 798 1.40 -35.08 -0.44
N HIS A 799 0.49 -34.88 -1.39
CA HIS A 799 -0.16 -33.60 -1.65
C HIS A 799 -1.62 -33.77 -2.05
N VAL A 800 -2.41 -32.71 -1.84
CA VAL A 800 -3.78 -32.58 -2.32
C VAL A 800 -3.81 -31.51 -3.40
N ASP A 801 -4.21 -31.89 -4.61
CA ASP A 801 -4.27 -30.97 -5.74
C ASP A 801 -5.64 -30.29 -5.83
N LEU A 802 -5.63 -28.96 -5.76
CA LEU A 802 -6.81 -28.15 -6.01
C LEU A 802 -6.86 -27.72 -7.47
N PRO A 803 -7.92 -28.06 -8.23
CA PRO A 803 -8.03 -27.66 -9.63
C PRO A 803 -8.35 -26.17 -9.76
N LEU A 804 -7.42 -25.41 -10.31
CA LEU A 804 -7.58 -24.00 -10.62
C LEU A 804 -7.73 -23.79 -12.13
N ARG A 805 -8.52 -22.78 -12.50
CA ARG A 805 -8.56 -22.25 -13.87
C ARG A 805 -8.11 -20.80 -13.87
N SER A 806 -7.35 -20.44 -14.90
CA SER A 806 -6.95 -19.06 -15.14
C SER A 806 -7.99 -18.34 -16.01
N LYS A 807 -8.26 -17.06 -15.73
CA LYS A 807 -9.01 -16.20 -16.66
C LYS A 807 -8.17 -15.73 -17.85
N ARG A 808 -6.84 -15.73 -17.75
CA ARG A 808 -5.94 -15.23 -18.81
C ARG A 808 -5.79 -16.20 -19.99
N ALA A 809 -5.82 -17.50 -19.73
CA ALA A 809 -5.65 -18.54 -20.75
C ALA A 809 -6.87 -19.45 -20.76
N ARG A 810 -7.75 -19.28 -21.77
CA ARG A 810 -8.97 -20.06 -21.91
C ARG A 810 -8.63 -21.52 -22.18
N GLY A 811 -8.91 -22.40 -21.21
CA GLY A 811 -8.66 -23.85 -21.31
C GLY A 811 -7.43 -24.36 -20.53
N MET A 812 -6.61 -23.48 -19.95
CA MET A 812 -5.48 -23.89 -19.13
C MET A 812 -5.94 -24.20 -17.70
N ALA A 813 -6.06 -25.49 -17.38
CA ALA A 813 -6.26 -25.97 -16.02
C ALA A 813 -4.89 -26.13 -15.36
N SER A 814 -4.70 -25.52 -14.20
CA SER A 814 -3.49 -25.63 -13.38
C SER A 814 -3.90 -26.15 -12.01
N SER A 815 -3.21 -27.14 -11.47
CA SER A 815 -3.43 -27.58 -10.08
C SER A 815 -2.59 -26.74 -9.11
N PHE A 816 -3.15 -26.48 -7.93
CA PHE A 816 -2.40 -25.95 -6.79
C PHE A 816 -2.19 -27.07 -5.76
N PRO A 817 -0.96 -27.61 -5.62
CA PRO A 817 -0.67 -28.70 -4.70
C PRO A 817 -0.54 -28.18 -3.26
N ILE A 818 -1.39 -28.67 -2.36
CA ILE A 818 -1.25 -28.49 -0.90
C ILE A 818 -0.54 -29.72 -0.34
N LYS A 819 0.75 -29.58 0.00
CA LYS A 819 1.55 -30.67 0.55
C LYS A 819 1.16 -31.02 1.99
N LEU A 820 1.39 -32.28 2.39
CA LEU A 820 1.25 -32.73 3.77
C LEU A 820 2.12 -31.91 4.72
N PHE A 821 3.39 -31.68 4.36
CA PHE A 821 4.30 -30.78 5.07
C PHE A 821 4.18 -29.34 4.58
N TYR A 822 2.98 -28.76 4.76
CA TYR A 822 2.65 -27.42 4.25
C TYR A 822 3.58 -26.32 4.80
N THR A 823 3.94 -26.40 6.08
CA THR A 823 4.84 -25.45 6.77
C THR A 823 6.32 -25.83 6.67
N SER A 824 6.64 -26.83 5.83
CA SER A 824 8.00 -27.35 5.62
C SER A 824 8.67 -27.73 6.96
N ASN A 825 9.88 -27.24 7.21
CA ASN A 825 10.73 -27.59 8.35
C ASN A 825 10.62 -26.66 9.54
N MET A 826 9.86 -25.57 9.41
CA MET A 826 9.84 -24.50 10.40
C MET A 826 9.39 -24.98 11.79
N PRO A 827 8.32 -25.79 11.94
CA PRO A 827 7.85 -26.19 13.27
C PRO A 827 8.91 -26.89 14.12
N ILE A 828 9.74 -27.72 13.48
CA ILE A 828 10.83 -28.45 14.14
C ILE A 828 11.95 -27.51 14.53
N MET A 829 12.35 -26.61 13.61
CA MET A 829 13.42 -25.65 13.89
C MET A 829 13.03 -24.73 15.05
N LEU A 830 11.78 -24.28 15.08
CA LEU A 830 11.25 -23.45 16.16
C LEU A 830 11.19 -24.20 17.49
N GLN A 831 10.68 -25.43 17.48
CA GLN A 831 10.62 -26.27 18.67
C GLN A 831 12.02 -26.56 19.22
N SER A 832 12.95 -26.95 18.35
CA SER A 832 14.33 -27.28 18.72
C SER A 832 15.10 -26.06 19.23
N ALA A 833 14.95 -24.90 18.60
CA ALA A 833 15.56 -23.66 19.07
C ALA A 833 15.02 -23.25 20.45
N LEU A 834 13.71 -23.38 20.68
CA LEU A 834 13.09 -23.08 21.97
C LEU A 834 13.64 -23.99 23.08
N VAL A 835 13.68 -25.31 22.85
CA VAL A 835 14.19 -26.28 23.83
C VAL A 835 15.67 -26.05 24.10
N SER A 836 16.46 -25.78 23.06
CA SER A 836 17.90 -25.52 23.20
C SER A 836 18.18 -24.28 24.04
N ASN A 837 17.45 -23.19 23.80
CA ASN A 837 17.56 -21.96 24.59
C ASN A 837 17.11 -22.18 26.05
N LEU A 838 16.05 -22.96 26.27
CA LEU A 838 15.59 -23.31 27.62
C LEU A 838 16.62 -24.15 28.38
N PHE A 839 17.27 -25.11 27.71
CA PHE A 839 18.30 -25.97 28.29
C PHE A 839 19.51 -25.13 28.73
N PHE A 840 19.95 -24.22 27.85
CA PHE A 840 21.04 -23.29 28.14
C PHE A 840 20.77 -22.43 29.37
N VAL A 841 19.62 -21.75 29.39
CA VAL A 841 19.24 -20.87 30.51
C VAL A 841 19.11 -21.67 31.81
N SER A 842 18.51 -22.86 31.76
CA SER A 842 18.38 -23.75 32.92
C SER A 842 19.74 -24.16 33.49
N GLN A 843 20.67 -24.62 32.65
CA GLN A 843 21.99 -25.06 33.09
C GLN A 843 22.80 -23.90 33.69
N LEU A 844 22.73 -22.72 33.05
CA LEU A 844 23.37 -21.49 33.54
C LEU A 844 22.88 -21.13 34.94
N LEU A 845 21.56 -21.08 35.12
CA LEU A 845 20.95 -20.75 36.41
C LEU A 845 21.27 -21.80 37.46
N TYR A 846 21.29 -23.09 37.11
CA TYR A 846 21.61 -24.17 38.04
C TYR A 846 23.05 -24.11 38.55
N ARG A 847 24.03 -23.80 37.68
CA ARG A 847 25.45 -23.71 38.05
C ARG A 847 25.72 -22.58 39.07
N ARG A 848 24.93 -21.50 39.05
CA ARG A 848 25.13 -20.32 39.92
C ARG A 848 24.17 -20.27 41.12
N TYR A 849 22.93 -20.73 40.95
CA TYR A 849 21.82 -20.59 41.91
C TYR A 849 21.12 -21.94 42.20
N GLY A 850 21.83 -23.07 42.08
CA GLY A 850 21.28 -24.42 42.26
C GLY A 850 20.67 -24.73 43.64
N GLY A 851 20.82 -23.83 44.62
CA GLY A 851 20.14 -23.88 45.91
C GLY A 851 18.71 -23.33 45.91
N SER A 852 18.30 -22.57 44.89
CA SER A 852 16.97 -21.95 44.83
C SER A 852 15.90 -22.90 44.27
N PHE A 853 14.71 -22.87 44.87
CA PHE A 853 13.58 -23.74 44.48
C PHE A 853 13.15 -23.53 43.02
N LEU A 854 13.04 -22.27 42.58
CA LEU A 854 12.63 -21.92 41.21
C LEU A 854 13.61 -22.46 40.14
N VAL A 855 14.92 -22.45 40.43
CA VAL A 855 15.93 -22.97 39.51
C VAL A 855 15.91 -24.50 39.46
N ARG A 856 15.66 -25.18 40.58
CA ARG A 856 15.48 -26.63 40.62
C ARG A 856 14.23 -27.10 39.87
N MET A 857 13.16 -26.30 39.88
CA MET A 857 11.98 -26.57 39.06
C MET A 857 12.26 -26.45 37.55
N LEU A 858 13.09 -25.48 37.14
CA LEU A 858 13.51 -25.35 35.74
C LEU A 858 14.35 -26.54 35.28
N GLY A 859 15.38 -26.93 36.03
CA GLY A 859 16.17 -28.12 35.71
C GLY A 859 17.31 -28.40 36.69
N VAL A 860 17.58 -29.68 36.90
CA VAL A 860 18.72 -30.20 37.68
C VAL A 860 19.65 -30.93 36.74
N TRP A 861 20.94 -30.58 36.77
CA TRP A 861 21.95 -31.08 35.83
C TRP A 861 23.02 -31.89 36.58
N ALA A 862 23.41 -33.03 36.03
CA ALA A 862 24.49 -33.87 36.56
C ALA A 862 25.49 -34.24 35.45
N ALA A 863 26.75 -34.45 35.81
CA ALA A 863 27.77 -34.94 34.88
C ALA A 863 27.56 -36.44 34.62
N ASP A 864 27.57 -36.81 33.34
CA ASP A 864 27.29 -38.15 32.86
C ASP A 864 28.57 -38.82 32.34
N GLY A 865 29.09 -39.76 33.13
CA GLY A 865 30.15 -40.70 32.74
C GLY A 865 31.43 -40.11 32.14
N ALA A 866 32.28 -40.99 31.61
CA ALA A 866 33.66 -40.70 31.16
C ALA A 866 33.81 -39.68 30.00
N GLY A 867 32.71 -39.10 29.49
CA GLY A 867 32.69 -38.12 28.40
C GLY A 867 32.54 -36.66 28.82
N GLY A 868 32.36 -36.37 30.13
CA GLY A 868 32.27 -34.99 30.61
C GLY A 868 31.01 -34.22 30.17
N HIS A 869 30.00 -34.91 29.66
CA HIS A 869 28.74 -34.29 29.23
C HIS A 869 27.81 -34.07 30.43
N SER A 870 27.12 -32.93 30.50
CA SER A 870 26.10 -32.69 31.52
C SER A 870 24.73 -33.07 30.97
N ALA A 871 24.00 -33.93 31.67
CA ALA A 871 22.65 -34.36 31.32
C ALA A 871 21.64 -33.86 32.35
N PRO A 872 20.40 -33.52 31.93
CA PRO A 872 19.35 -33.18 32.87
C PRO A 872 18.88 -34.45 33.60
N VAL A 873 18.82 -34.39 34.92
CA VAL A 873 18.37 -35.50 35.79
C VAL A 873 17.05 -35.20 36.50
N GLY A 874 16.55 -33.96 36.43
CA GLY A 874 15.27 -33.56 37.02
C GLY A 874 14.80 -32.17 36.58
N GLY A 875 13.59 -31.79 36.99
CA GLY A 875 12.93 -30.52 36.63
C GLY A 875 12.24 -30.55 35.27
N LEU A 876 11.78 -29.39 34.79
CA LEU A 876 11.07 -29.25 33.51
C LEU A 876 11.92 -29.73 32.32
N VAL A 877 13.20 -29.35 32.29
CA VAL A 877 14.15 -29.72 31.22
C VAL A 877 14.30 -31.23 31.07
N TYR A 878 14.23 -32.01 32.15
CA TYR A 878 14.27 -33.48 32.07
C TYR A 878 13.10 -34.02 31.25
N TYR A 879 11.88 -33.55 31.47
CA TYR A 879 10.71 -34.03 30.73
C TYR A 879 10.68 -33.57 29.26
N LEU A 880 11.45 -32.54 28.91
CA LEU A 880 11.58 -32.04 27.55
C LEU A 880 12.72 -32.71 26.77
N SER A 881 13.64 -33.40 27.44
CA SER A 881 14.73 -34.12 26.79
C SER A 881 14.29 -35.49 26.25
N PRO A 882 14.79 -35.91 25.07
CA PRO A 882 14.50 -37.23 24.53
C PRO A 882 15.18 -38.35 25.34
N PRO A 883 14.54 -39.53 25.51
CA PRO A 883 15.22 -40.71 26.05
C PRO A 883 16.21 -41.26 25.01
N ARG A 884 17.37 -41.76 25.45
CA ARG A 884 18.49 -42.08 24.54
C ARG A 884 18.38 -43.45 23.88
N SER A 885 17.48 -44.30 24.36
CA SER A 885 17.24 -45.63 23.81
C SER A 885 15.83 -46.12 24.11
N LEU A 886 15.36 -47.08 23.33
CA LEU A 886 14.11 -47.80 23.59
C LEU A 886 14.07 -48.45 24.98
N ILE A 887 15.23 -48.87 25.49
CA ILE A 887 15.35 -49.52 26.82
C ILE A 887 15.12 -48.49 27.94
N GLU A 888 15.72 -47.31 27.81
CA GLU A 888 15.53 -46.19 28.76
C GLU A 888 14.11 -45.61 28.68
N ALA A 889 13.54 -45.55 27.47
CA ALA A 889 12.17 -45.13 27.25
C ALA A 889 11.15 -46.05 27.93
N ALA A 890 11.43 -47.36 27.94
CA ALA A 890 10.62 -48.36 28.65
C ALA A 890 10.82 -48.34 30.17
N ALA A 891 12.01 -47.98 30.65
CA ALA A 891 12.32 -47.89 32.07
C ALA A 891 11.62 -46.70 32.76
N SER A 892 11.40 -45.59 32.04
CA SER A 892 10.80 -44.36 32.55
C SER A 892 9.54 -43.97 31.76
N PRO A 893 8.40 -44.69 31.90
CA PRO A 893 7.22 -44.52 31.04
C PRO A 893 6.57 -43.13 31.14
N LEU A 894 6.57 -42.50 32.32
CA LEU A 894 5.99 -41.17 32.51
C LEU A 894 6.81 -40.07 31.81
N HIS A 895 8.14 -40.18 31.83
CA HIS A 895 9.03 -39.27 31.14
C HIS A 895 8.83 -39.36 29.62
N THR A 896 8.83 -40.59 29.09
CA THR A 896 8.60 -40.86 27.67
C THR A 896 7.23 -40.35 27.20
N LEU A 897 6.17 -40.57 27.99
CA LEU A 897 4.82 -40.09 27.65
C LEU A 897 4.76 -38.57 27.56
N PHE A 898 5.37 -37.86 28.51
CA PHE A 898 5.41 -36.40 28.48
C PHE A 898 6.19 -35.87 27.29
N TYR A 899 7.38 -36.43 27.03
CA TYR A 899 8.19 -36.05 25.87
C TYR A 899 7.43 -36.25 24.56
N VAL A 900 6.76 -37.40 24.36
CA VAL A 900 5.95 -37.67 23.17
C VAL A 900 4.80 -36.67 23.03
N ALA A 901 4.04 -36.42 24.11
CA ALA A 901 2.93 -35.47 24.09
C ALA A 901 3.41 -34.04 23.79
N PHE A 902 4.52 -33.62 24.40
CA PHE A 902 5.14 -32.33 24.18
C PHE A 902 5.61 -32.17 22.74
N MET A 903 6.34 -33.15 22.19
CA MET A 903 6.87 -33.08 20.82
C MET A 903 5.75 -32.98 19.78
N LEU A 904 4.73 -33.84 19.88
CA LEU A 904 3.59 -33.82 18.95
C LEU A 904 2.79 -32.51 19.07
N GLY A 905 2.48 -32.11 20.30
CA GLY A 905 1.71 -30.89 20.58
C GLY A 905 2.45 -29.62 20.16
N ALA A 906 3.74 -29.50 20.47
CA ALA A 906 4.56 -28.35 20.10
C ALA A 906 4.72 -28.23 18.58
N CYS A 907 4.99 -29.33 17.88
CA CYS A 907 5.13 -29.30 16.42
C CYS A 907 3.79 -28.95 15.72
N ALA A 908 2.66 -29.46 16.22
CA ALA A 908 1.34 -29.09 15.71
C ALA A 908 1.01 -27.60 15.95
N LEU A 909 1.23 -27.13 17.18
CA LEU A 909 0.98 -25.74 17.56
C LEU A 909 1.83 -24.78 16.75
N PHE A 910 3.15 -25.01 16.66
CA PHE A 910 4.04 -24.14 15.90
C PHE A 910 3.70 -24.12 14.42
N SER A 911 3.26 -25.24 13.85
CA SER A 911 2.80 -25.30 12.46
C SER A 911 1.55 -24.44 12.22
N ILE A 912 0.56 -24.47 13.12
CA ILE A 912 -0.64 -23.62 13.01
C ILE A 912 -0.29 -22.15 13.20
N THR A 913 0.52 -21.80 14.20
CA THR A 913 0.91 -20.40 14.38
C THR A 913 1.74 -19.89 13.21
N TRP A 914 2.54 -20.76 12.59
CA TRP A 914 3.38 -20.40 11.46
C TRP A 914 2.58 -20.03 10.21
N ILE A 915 1.46 -20.70 9.92
CA ILE A 915 0.65 -20.36 8.73
C ILE A 915 0.02 -18.96 8.83
N GLU A 916 -0.28 -18.49 10.04
CA GLU A 916 -0.81 -17.14 10.28
C GLU A 916 0.28 -16.08 10.12
N VAL A 917 1.51 -16.39 10.56
CA VAL A 917 2.65 -15.47 10.55
C VAL A 917 3.32 -15.37 9.18
N SER A 918 3.39 -16.46 8.43
CA SER A 918 4.13 -16.56 7.16
C SER A 918 3.38 -16.05 5.93
N GLY A 919 2.15 -15.53 6.10
CA GLY A 919 1.29 -15.13 4.98
C GLY A 919 0.84 -16.30 4.09
N GLN A 920 0.91 -17.53 4.61
CA GLN A 920 0.46 -18.75 3.96
C GLN A 920 -0.93 -19.19 4.46
N SER A 921 -1.65 -18.30 5.13
CA SER A 921 -3.00 -18.57 5.60
C SER A 921 -3.96 -18.78 4.43
N ALA A 922 -5.07 -19.48 4.67
CA ALA A 922 -6.10 -19.68 3.65
C ALA A 922 -6.64 -18.35 3.09
N SER A 923 -6.63 -17.27 3.87
CA SER A 923 -7.07 -15.95 3.42
C SER A 923 -6.04 -15.30 2.49
N ASP A 924 -4.76 -15.39 2.84
CA ASP A 924 -3.68 -14.76 2.08
C ASP A 924 -3.43 -15.48 0.76
N VAL A 925 -3.47 -16.82 0.76
CA VAL A 925 -3.37 -17.64 -0.45
C VAL A 925 -4.56 -17.39 -1.37
N ALA A 926 -5.79 -17.27 -0.83
CA ALA A 926 -6.97 -16.92 -1.63
C ALA A 926 -6.82 -15.54 -2.29
N LYS A 927 -6.26 -14.56 -1.56
CA LYS A 927 -6.00 -13.22 -2.09
C LYS A 927 -4.95 -13.26 -3.20
N ASN A 928 -3.82 -13.93 -2.99
CA ASN A 928 -2.75 -14.06 -3.98
C ASN A 928 -3.22 -14.76 -5.26
N LEU A 929 -3.95 -15.88 -5.14
CA LEU A 929 -4.52 -16.59 -6.28
C LEU A 929 -5.53 -15.73 -7.04
N ARG A 930 -6.31 -14.90 -6.33
CA ARG A 930 -7.26 -13.97 -6.95
C ARG A 930 -6.57 -12.84 -7.69
N GLU A 931 -5.51 -12.26 -7.12
CA GLU A 931 -4.67 -11.25 -7.78
C GLU A 931 -4.08 -11.81 -9.08
N GLN A 932 -3.66 -13.07 -9.09
CA GLN A 932 -3.20 -13.80 -10.28
C GLN A 932 -4.32 -14.27 -11.21
N GLN A 933 -5.58 -13.94 -10.93
CA GLN A 933 -6.76 -14.27 -11.74
C GLN A 933 -7.05 -15.77 -11.85
N TYR A 934 -6.69 -16.55 -10.82
CA TYR A 934 -7.12 -17.95 -10.68
C TYR A 934 -8.45 -18.06 -9.92
N PHE A 935 -9.26 -19.04 -10.30
CA PHE A 935 -10.50 -19.39 -9.61
C PHE A 935 -10.68 -20.92 -9.56
N LEU A 936 -11.43 -21.38 -8.57
CA LEU A 936 -11.67 -22.80 -8.35
C LEU A 936 -12.65 -23.36 -9.40
N GLN A 937 -12.35 -24.51 -9.99
CA GLN A 937 -13.23 -25.15 -10.97
C GLN A 937 -14.56 -25.57 -10.30
N GLY A 938 -15.70 -25.24 -10.94
CA GLY A 938 -17.03 -25.65 -10.48
C GLY A 938 -17.66 -24.80 -9.36
N HIS A 939 -16.97 -23.77 -8.86
CA HIS A 939 -17.49 -22.89 -7.80
C HIS A 939 -17.78 -21.49 -8.32
N ARG A 940 -18.72 -20.76 -7.67
CA ARG A 940 -18.98 -19.35 -7.98
C ARG A 940 -17.71 -18.51 -7.80
N ASP A 941 -17.53 -17.55 -8.69
CA ASP A 941 -16.33 -16.70 -8.79
C ASP A 941 -16.25 -15.62 -7.68
N THR A 942 -16.20 -16.06 -6.42
CA THR A 942 -16.11 -15.20 -5.24
C THR A 942 -14.88 -15.53 -4.41
N THR A 943 -14.19 -14.53 -3.89
CA THR A 943 -13.02 -14.72 -2.99
C THR A 943 -13.39 -15.57 -1.76
N SER A 944 -14.65 -15.51 -1.33
CA SER A 944 -15.19 -16.31 -0.22
C SER A 944 -15.23 -17.81 -0.52
N SER A 945 -15.56 -18.24 -1.76
CA SER A 945 -15.64 -19.66 -2.10
C SER A 945 -14.26 -20.33 -2.12
N LEU A 946 -13.27 -19.67 -2.72
CA LEU A 946 -11.88 -20.12 -2.73
C LEU A 946 -11.29 -20.16 -1.31
N ARG A 947 -11.52 -19.12 -0.51
CA ARG A 947 -11.10 -19.08 0.90
C ARG A 947 -11.72 -20.21 1.71
N LYS A 948 -13.00 -20.52 1.49
CA LYS A 948 -13.70 -21.58 2.23
C LYS A 948 -13.09 -22.96 1.98
N GLU A 949 -12.77 -23.29 0.72
CA GLU A 949 -12.11 -24.56 0.39
C GLU A 949 -10.67 -24.60 0.88
N LEU A 950 -9.89 -23.53 0.72
CA LEU A 950 -8.53 -23.45 1.25
C LEU A 950 -8.49 -23.59 2.77
N ASN A 951 -9.47 -23.01 3.48
CA ASN A 951 -9.58 -23.09 4.94
C ASN A 951 -9.94 -24.50 5.44
N ARG A 952 -10.44 -25.38 4.57
CA ARG A 952 -10.69 -26.79 4.90
C ARG A 952 -9.40 -27.62 4.88
N TYR A 953 -8.49 -27.33 3.96
CA TYR A 953 -7.28 -28.14 3.76
C TYR A 953 -6.06 -27.57 4.49
N ILE A 954 -5.83 -26.26 4.47
CA ILE A 954 -4.58 -25.64 4.97
C ILE A 954 -4.38 -25.84 6.48
N PRO A 955 -5.36 -25.52 7.37
CA PRO A 955 -5.18 -25.73 8.81
C PRO A 955 -5.01 -27.21 9.19
N THR A 956 -5.74 -28.10 8.50
CA THR A 956 -5.65 -29.55 8.72
C THR A 956 -4.29 -30.08 8.26
N ALA A 957 -3.81 -29.67 7.09
CA ALA A 957 -2.48 -30.03 6.61
C ALA A 957 -1.38 -29.49 7.52
N ALA A 958 -1.50 -28.25 8.01
CA ALA A 958 -0.54 -27.67 8.95
C ALA A 958 -0.48 -28.45 10.28
N ALA A 959 -1.61 -28.69 10.92
CA ALA A 959 -1.68 -29.37 12.21
C ALA A 959 -1.23 -30.85 12.10
N PHE A 960 -1.79 -31.57 11.12
CA PHE A 960 -1.50 -32.98 10.91
C PHE A 960 -0.07 -33.20 10.41
N GLY A 961 0.39 -32.37 9.46
CA GLY A 961 1.78 -32.39 8.99
C GLY A 961 2.78 -32.14 10.11
N GLY A 962 2.50 -31.18 11.01
CA GLY A 962 3.31 -30.92 12.20
C GLY A 962 3.36 -32.11 13.17
N MET A 963 2.24 -32.80 13.38
CA MET A 963 2.21 -34.03 14.20
C MET A 963 2.99 -35.17 13.55
N CYS A 964 2.83 -35.40 12.24
CA CYS A 964 3.57 -36.43 11.50
C CYS A 964 5.08 -36.20 11.59
N ILE A 965 5.50 -34.95 11.43
CA ILE A 965 6.87 -34.51 11.62
C ILE A 965 7.38 -34.85 13.03
N GLY A 966 6.63 -34.48 14.08
CA GLY A 966 7.01 -34.80 15.46
C GLY A 966 7.09 -36.31 15.73
N ALA A 967 6.17 -37.08 15.16
CA ALA A 967 6.17 -38.55 15.28
C ALA A 967 7.39 -39.17 14.61
N LEU A 968 7.77 -38.69 13.42
CA LEU A 968 8.97 -39.15 12.71
C LEU A 968 10.25 -38.83 13.49
N THR A 969 10.33 -37.66 14.12
CA THR A 969 11.44 -37.29 15.01
C THR A 969 11.55 -38.24 16.20
N ILE A 970 10.44 -38.54 16.88
CA ILE A 970 10.41 -39.48 18.00
C ILE A 970 10.90 -40.87 17.57
N VAL A 971 10.41 -41.37 16.42
CA VAL A 971 10.83 -42.67 15.88
C VAL A 971 12.33 -42.67 15.60
N ALA A 972 12.86 -41.60 15.01
CA ALA A 972 14.27 -41.50 14.69
C ALA A 972 15.17 -41.40 15.95
N ASP A 973 14.70 -40.70 16.98
CA ASP A 973 15.40 -40.62 18.27
C ASP A 973 15.39 -41.97 19.01
N PHE A 974 14.27 -42.70 19.00
CA PHE A 974 14.18 -44.04 19.63
C PHE A 974 15.00 -45.10 18.91
N LEU A 975 15.09 -45.03 17.59
CA LEU A 975 15.93 -45.92 16.77
C LEU A 975 17.43 -45.57 16.87
N GLY A 976 17.79 -44.45 17.50
CA GLY A 976 19.17 -44.01 17.67
C GLY A 976 19.83 -43.57 16.37
N ALA A 977 19.08 -42.97 15.44
CA ALA A 977 19.61 -42.60 14.13
C ALA A 977 20.81 -41.62 14.21
N ILE A 978 21.74 -41.75 13.25
CA ILE A 978 23.00 -41.02 13.21
C ILE A 978 22.74 -39.56 12.82
N GLY A 979 23.04 -38.61 13.72
CA GLY A 979 22.87 -37.17 13.47
C GLY A 979 21.67 -36.53 14.16
N SER A 980 21.06 -37.22 15.14
CA SER A 980 19.80 -36.87 15.83
C SER A 980 18.56 -37.02 14.94
N GLY A 981 17.45 -37.49 15.50
CA GLY A 981 16.20 -37.68 14.75
C GLY A 981 15.65 -36.39 14.17
N THR A 982 15.78 -35.30 14.93
CA THR A 982 15.44 -33.94 14.51
C THR A 982 16.33 -33.46 13.36
N GLY A 983 17.65 -33.69 13.44
CA GLY A 983 18.61 -33.27 12.43
C GLY A 983 18.37 -33.96 11.08
N ILE A 984 18.28 -35.28 11.06
CA ILE A 984 18.08 -36.04 9.81
C ILE A 984 16.83 -35.55 9.07
N LEU A 985 15.72 -35.37 9.78
CA LEU A 985 14.47 -34.95 9.16
C LEU A 985 14.55 -33.56 8.50
N LEU A 986 15.26 -32.63 9.16
CA LEU A 986 15.56 -31.31 8.62
C LEU A 986 16.42 -31.41 7.36
N ALA A 987 17.51 -32.19 7.40
CA ALA A 987 18.42 -32.37 6.27
C ALA A 987 17.71 -32.96 5.05
N VAL A 988 16.95 -34.05 5.21
CA VAL A 988 16.18 -34.65 4.10
C VAL A 988 15.22 -33.63 3.51
N THR A 989 14.51 -32.90 4.37
CA THR A 989 13.52 -31.96 3.86
C THR A 989 14.12 -30.74 3.19
N ILE A 990 15.27 -30.26 3.67
CA ILE A 990 16.02 -29.20 3.00
C ILE A 990 16.49 -29.69 1.63
N ILE A 991 17.11 -30.86 1.55
CA ILE A 991 17.62 -31.45 0.29
C ILE A 991 16.48 -31.63 -0.72
N TYR A 992 15.34 -32.14 -0.28
CA TYR A 992 14.17 -32.30 -1.14
C TYR A 992 13.64 -30.95 -1.67
N ASN A 993 13.58 -29.92 -0.81
CA ASN A 993 13.18 -28.58 -1.24
C ASN A 993 14.15 -28.01 -2.29
N TYR A 994 15.46 -28.20 -2.12
CA TYR A 994 16.46 -27.80 -3.12
C TYR A 994 16.29 -28.56 -4.45
N TRP A 995 16.00 -29.86 -4.38
CA TRP A 995 15.72 -30.67 -5.57
C TRP A 995 14.48 -30.20 -6.32
N GLU A 996 13.39 -29.89 -5.61
CA GLU A 996 12.17 -29.36 -6.23
C GLU A 996 12.39 -27.97 -6.84
N MET A 997 13.18 -27.12 -6.20
CA MET A 997 13.58 -25.83 -6.77
C MET A 997 14.35 -26.02 -8.08
N TYR A 998 15.27 -26.99 -8.11
CA TYR A 998 16.00 -27.36 -9.31
C TYR A 998 15.05 -27.87 -10.42
N GLU A 999 14.10 -28.73 -10.09
CA GLU A 999 13.12 -29.23 -11.08
C GLU A 999 12.22 -28.12 -11.63
N LYS A 1000 11.73 -27.21 -10.77
CA LYS A 1000 10.91 -26.06 -11.20
C LYS A 1000 11.66 -25.16 -12.17
N GLU A 1001 12.95 -24.93 -11.93
CA GLU A 1001 13.78 -24.16 -12.84
C GLU A 1001 14.09 -24.90 -14.13
N ARG A 1002 14.29 -26.21 -14.08
CA ARG A 1002 14.45 -27.06 -15.28
C ARG A 1002 13.19 -27.10 -16.13
N ALA A 1003 12.01 -27.05 -15.52
CA ALA A 1003 10.72 -26.98 -16.22
C ALA A 1003 10.47 -25.60 -16.85
N GLN A 1004 11.00 -24.52 -16.26
CA GLN A 1004 10.89 -23.16 -16.80
C GLN A 1004 11.94 -22.87 -17.90
N GLY A 1005 13.14 -23.44 -17.77
CA GLY A 1005 14.22 -23.38 -18.74
C GLY A 1005 14.14 -24.55 -19.72
N GLY A 1006 13.26 -24.46 -20.72
CA GLY A 1006 13.20 -25.45 -21.79
C GLY A 1006 14.57 -25.66 -22.45
N GLY A 1007 15.12 -26.87 -22.31
CA GLY A 1007 15.89 -27.53 -23.36
C GLY A 1007 17.32 -27.09 -23.68
N HIS A 1008 18.01 -26.29 -22.87
CA HIS A 1008 19.46 -26.04 -23.09
C HIS A 1008 20.25 -25.99 -21.79
N LEU A 1009 20.61 -27.17 -21.30
CA LEU A 1009 21.65 -27.34 -20.28
C LEU A 1009 22.33 -28.70 -20.50
N PHE A 1010 22.93 -28.86 -21.67
CA PHE A 1010 24.13 -29.66 -21.92
C PHE A 1010 24.93 -28.99 -23.04
#